data_AF-A0A9W4P6T7-F1
#
_entry.id   AF-A0A9W4P6T7-F1
#
_cell.length_a   1.000
_cell.length_b   1.000
_cell.length_c   1.000
_cell.angle_alpha   90.00
_cell.angle_beta   90.00
_cell.angle_gamma   90.00
#
_symmetry.space_group_name_H-M   'P 1'
#
loop_
_entity.id
_entity.type
_entity.pdbx_description
1 polymer ?
#
loop_
_entity_poly.entity_id
_entity_poly.type
_entity_poly.pdbx_seq_one_letter_code
_entity_poly.pdbx_strand_id
1 'polypeptide(L)'
;MGLPGTRLGAFRAYFFGYFVCTAGFLFGYDTGIVGGILEFKSYIDDFSYKDQTTVSAVMVSLQNVGAFLSALSIFSVSERYGRKKTVQAAMTVFCLGVVLQVVPSHSLVCFYIGRFVAGLGLGAGTAVVPAYNAEMAPKEIRGKLGSGMQWLFALGVMLSYWIDYAVKITLPVSSRQWQIPVGLQMVPAGVLGLGLCAMPESVRWLAKRGRFDEAWESLKWMRASEGSEVRAEFNEIRVGLEEELRATEGFNKRELLEPANRYRLLLAFFMFCGQQCTGMTALAYFGPQFFKLLVGNNTNQSLLITGLFGAEKFVTVGIYILFFSEMWGRKPTLWISALLMAGCFIIVTVVKETTPKPDAKATPAGIGMVAMIFLTNSIYQFSWGPLPWPYTAEIFPTRIREVGTSVAVSTQWLFNFLFSLVTRYMMDSWGSYVFLFYAVLDIIMAIIVFLFVKETKGKSLEEMETIFHSKAAFDVDAVRRETLDADEVNVHHKSFYCHLCGVSFNIIFRLKSGELDVSGPHAGQCDATDTVYSTDNDDRAQDPDYQSDKDCADNEPFEYDSDYESTDGMSLGEDAHMEDREDSSTDANNESEGQMYYNWVLQTFDPWSATRRDPELRVGYFDSPMSGYSADAISPEEARGCRTAQFLVHKASTRDQWQADQLHEPWEVNGDWSLSGICDGTPSRDIGIPTVRPVRNGIEDVETDNVNFGVPETTPDDIAMPFHPWCFDIFCRQSKVQFQHVNVSGLMSWRNAEFDWDAFGSFPRAKEVKSSQQQWWSHEPGTEYLVANPLYVPGLPGILLAAVKDEESCASCDPYYEIERSQSATNRSPPSRNSQGDFLSFLPAEIRLMIIDYLGSSDITSLSIASKAFSGLPNSVWYKLVRREMPWLWEAWDESECMHYPSLWTNITTAEINSLIRARSIYARALCEDSHTEDAAHRAAECRFPLSVAMPDQVKLPKVNTDWRRVLMQIQLHWDELKGLRNRQRIWVDVEEVVRRIRKFDT
;
A
#
# COMPACT_ATOMS: atom_id res chain seq x y z
N MET A 1 -10.30 3.35 19.33
CA MET A 1 -11.37 3.75 18.38
C MET A 1 -11.12 5.20 18.00
N GLY A 2 -10.46 5.45 16.88
CA GLY A 2 -10.22 6.81 16.39
C GLY A 2 -9.87 6.70 14.92
N LEU A 3 -10.82 7.02 14.05
CA LEU A 3 -10.50 7.29 12.65
C LEU A 3 -9.63 8.56 12.63
N PRO A 4 -8.53 8.60 11.88
CA PRO A 4 -7.89 9.88 11.55
C PRO A 4 -8.92 10.72 10.78
N GLY A 5 -9.36 11.83 11.39
CA GLY A 5 -10.45 12.66 10.89
C GLY A 5 -11.32 13.26 11.99
N THR A 6 -12.18 14.22 11.60
CA THR A 6 -13.07 14.89 12.54
C THR A 6 -14.14 13.92 13.09
N ARG A 7 -14.59 14.10 14.33
CA ARG A 7 -15.70 13.31 14.91
C ARG A 7 -16.95 13.31 14.02
N LEU A 8 -17.16 14.43 13.32
CA LEU A 8 -18.24 14.58 12.34
C LEU A 8 -18.04 13.68 11.11
N GLY A 9 -16.82 13.56 10.59
CA GLY A 9 -16.49 12.67 9.47
C GLY A 9 -16.73 11.20 9.81
N ALA A 10 -16.30 10.77 11.00
CA ALA A 10 -16.59 9.43 11.50
C ALA A 10 -18.11 9.18 11.61
N PHE A 11 -18.86 10.11 12.21
CA PHE A 11 -20.32 10.02 12.30
C PHE A 11 -20.96 9.93 10.91
N ARG A 12 -20.58 10.80 9.97
CA ARG A 12 -21.09 10.78 8.60
C ARG A 12 -20.79 9.44 7.93
N ALA A 13 -19.58 8.89 8.08
CA ALA A 13 -19.21 7.62 7.45
C ALA A 13 -20.05 6.44 7.95
N TYR A 14 -20.25 6.33 9.26
CA TYR A 14 -21.14 5.31 9.83
C TYR A 14 -22.60 5.55 9.43
N PHE A 15 -23.08 6.78 9.54
CA PHE A 15 -24.45 7.13 9.19
C PHE A 15 -24.74 6.83 7.72
N PHE A 16 -23.91 7.32 6.81
CA PHE A 16 -24.04 7.06 5.37
C PHE A 16 -23.97 5.56 5.07
N GLY A 17 -22.97 4.85 5.61
CA GLY A 17 -22.76 3.43 5.33
C GLY A 17 -23.94 2.56 5.77
N TYR A 18 -24.47 2.77 6.99
CA TYR A 18 -25.66 2.05 7.44
C TYR A 18 -26.93 2.54 6.74
N PHE A 19 -27.04 3.84 6.42
CA PHE A 19 -28.17 4.40 5.70
C PHE A 19 -28.32 3.75 4.31
N VAL A 20 -27.25 3.67 3.51
CA VAL A 20 -27.33 3.02 2.20
C VAL A 20 -27.59 1.51 2.31
N CYS A 21 -27.07 0.87 3.37
CA CYS A 21 -27.35 -0.54 3.67
C CYS A 21 -28.83 -0.84 4.02
N THR A 22 -29.70 0.18 4.11
CA THR A 22 -31.17 0.00 4.18
C THR A 22 -31.72 -0.82 3.00
N ALA A 23 -31.03 -0.89 1.87
CA ALA A 23 -31.38 -1.84 0.79
C ALA A 23 -31.29 -3.31 1.24
N GLY A 24 -30.32 -3.64 2.10
CA GLY A 24 -30.23 -4.95 2.77
C GLY A 24 -31.42 -5.17 3.70
N PHE A 25 -31.81 -4.16 4.47
CA PHE A 25 -33.03 -4.21 5.30
C PHE A 25 -34.27 -4.50 4.47
N LEU A 26 -34.47 -3.81 3.35
CA LEU A 26 -35.59 -4.03 2.42
C LEU A 26 -35.62 -5.46 1.91
N PHE A 27 -34.46 -5.99 1.51
CA PHE A 27 -34.36 -7.38 1.06
C PHE A 27 -34.74 -8.36 2.17
N GLY A 28 -34.25 -8.13 3.39
CA GLY A 28 -34.61 -8.95 4.54
C GLY A 28 -36.09 -8.86 4.92
N TYR A 29 -36.64 -7.64 4.89
CA TYR A 29 -38.03 -7.39 5.20
C TYR A 29 -38.96 -8.10 4.23
N ASP A 30 -38.75 -7.93 2.92
CA ASP A 30 -39.53 -8.63 1.88
C ASP A 30 -39.41 -10.16 2.06
N THR A 31 -38.20 -10.67 2.33
CA THR A 31 -37.97 -12.10 2.57
C THR A 31 -38.83 -12.64 3.71
N GLY A 32 -38.92 -11.92 4.83
CA GLY A 32 -39.65 -12.40 6.00
C GLY A 32 -41.17 -12.26 5.89
N ILE A 33 -41.69 -11.16 5.34
CA ILE A 33 -43.16 -10.93 5.30
C ILE A 33 -43.91 -11.97 4.48
N VAL A 34 -43.29 -12.52 3.43
CA VAL A 34 -44.01 -13.42 2.52
C VAL A 34 -44.48 -14.66 3.26
N GLY A 35 -43.64 -15.18 4.16
CA GLY A 35 -43.95 -16.39 4.92
C GLY A 35 -45.19 -16.23 5.79
N GLY A 36 -45.36 -15.08 6.46
CA GLY A 36 -46.51 -14.84 7.32
C GLY A 36 -47.79 -14.49 6.56
N ILE A 37 -47.70 -13.68 5.50
CA ILE A 37 -48.86 -13.31 4.67
C ILE A 37 -49.54 -14.54 4.09
N LEU A 38 -48.77 -15.55 3.68
CA LEU A 38 -49.29 -16.81 3.15
C LEU A 38 -50.12 -17.62 4.17
N GLU A 39 -49.95 -17.34 5.47
CA GLU A 39 -50.71 -17.98 6.54
C GLU A 39 -51.97 -17.20 6.96
N PHE A 40 -52.18 -16.01 6.39
CA PHE A 40 -53.33 -15.18 6.73
C PHE A 40 -54.56 -15.60 5.95
N LYS A 41 -55.63 -15.91 6.68
CA LYS A 41 -56.94 -16.21 6.10
C LYS A 41 -57.47 -15.05 5.24
N SER A 42 -57.21 -13.81 5.65
CA SER A 42 -57.57 -12.60 4.88
C SER A 42 -56.98 -12.58 3.46
N TYR A 43 -55.74 -13.05 3.29
CA TYR A 43 -55.10 -13.13 1.99
C TYR A 43 -55.74 -14.21 1.11
N ILE A 44 -56.07 -15.37 1.69
CA ILE A 44 -56.77 -16.45 0.97
C ILE A 44 -58.17 -15.98 0.54
N ASP A 45 -58.93 -15.34 1.45
CA ASP A 45 -60.30 -14.89 1.21
C ASP A 45 -60.33 -13.79 0.12
N ASP A 46 -59.41 -12.81 0.17
CA ASP A 46 -59.37 -11.69 -0.80
C ASP A 46 -59.11 -12.11 -2.25
N PHE A 47 -58.29 -13.15 -2.44
CA PHE A 47 -57.88 -13.63 -3.77
C PHE A 47 -58.59 -14.94 -4.18
N SER A 48 -59.31 -15.57 -3.25
CA SER A 48 -60.18 -16.74 -3.48
C SER A 48 -59.54 -17.90 -4.26
N TYR A 49 -58.25 -18.16 -4.04
CA TYR A 49 -57.52 -19.25 -4.69
C TYR A 49 -57.60 -20.57 -3.91
N LYS A 50 -57.61 -21.69 -4.64
CA LYS A 50 -57.66 -23.04 -4.07
C LYS A 50 -56.28 -23.70 -3.95
N ASP A 51 -55.38 -23.40 -4.87
CA ASP A 51 -54.04 -23.98 -4.92
C ASP A 51 -53.04 -23.11 -4.14
N GLN A 52 -52.90 -23.41 -2.84
CA GLN A 52 -51.98 -22.67 -1.97
C GLN A 52 -50.52 -22.89 -2.35
N THR A 53 -50.15 -24.11 -2.77
CA THR A 53 -48.77 -24.49 -3.09
C THR A 53 -48.25 -23.66 -4.27
N THR A 54 -49.01 -23.62 -5.38
CA THR A 54 -48.62 -22.84 -6.55
C THR A 54 -48.60 -21.35 -6.25
N VAL A 55 -49.62 -20.83 -5.54
CA VAL A 55 -49.70 -19.40 -5.25
C VAL A 55 -48.53 -18.94 -4.39
N SER A 56 -48.17 -19.69 -3.35
CA SER A 56 -47.00 -19.43 -2.50
C SER A 56 -45.70 -19.47 -3.29
N ALA A 57 -45.50 -20.50 -4.12
CA ALA A 57 -44.28 -20.67 -4.90
C ALA A 57 -44.09 -19.53 -5.92
N VAL A 58 -45.15 -19.20 -6.67
CA VAL A 58 -45.13 -18.15 -7.70
C VAL A 58 -44.97 -16.75 -7.09
N MET A 59 -45.61 -16.50 -5.94
CA MET A 59 -45.52 -15.22 -5.22
C MET A 59 -44.08 -14.87 -4.84
N VAL A 60 -43.34 -15.82 -4.26
CA VAL A 60 -41.96 -15.58 -3.84
C VAL A 60 -41.03 -15.52 -5.06
N SER A 61 -41.18 -16.48 -5.98
CA SER A 61 -40.27 -16.63 -7.11
C SER A 61 -40.33 -15.46 -8.11
N LEU A 62 -41.50 -14.86 -8.37
CA LEU A 62 -41.63 -13.74 -9.31
C LEU A 62 -40.80 -12.51 -8.94
N GLN A 63 -40.73 -12.19 -7.64
CA GLN A 63 -39.88 -11.12 -7.13
C GLN A 63 -38.41 -11.44 -7.42
N ASN A 64 -37.99 -12.67 -7.13
CA ASN A 64 -36.61 -13.12 -7.34
C ASN A 64 -36.21 -13.12 -8.82
N VAL A 65 -37.14 -13.44 -9.75
CA VAL A 65 -36.91 -13.29 -11.20
C VAL A 65 -36.69 -11.83 -11.56
N GLY A 66 -37.54 -10.92 -11.07
CA GLY A 66 -37.34 -9.48 -11.29
C GLY A 66 -35.98 -9.02 -10.78
N ALA A 67 -35.59 -9.44 -9.58
CA ALA A 67 -34.30 -9.10 -8.99
C ALA A 67 -33.10 -9.68 -9.78
N PHE A 68 -33.22 -10.90 -10.30
CA PHE A 68 -32.21 -11.51 -11.15
C PHE A 68 -32.00 -10.72 -12.45
N LEU A 69 -33.08 -10.36 -13.15
CA LEU A 69 -33.01 -9.63 -14.42
C LEU A 69 -32.44 -8.22 -14.24
N SER A 70 -32.77 -7.54 -13.13
CA SER A 70 -32.18 -6.24 -12.84
C SER A 70 -30.73 -6.35 -12.42
N ALA A 71 -30.34 -7.31 -11.57
CA ALA A 71 -28.95 -7.50 -11.16
C ALA A 71 -27.99 -7.73 -12.35
N LEU A 72 -28.42 -8.43 -13.40
CA LEU A 72 -27.63 -8.66 -14.60
C LEU A 72 -27.36 -7.39 -15.43
N SER A 73 -28.31 -6.45 -15.43
CA SER A 73 -28.29 -5.30 -16.34
C SER A 73 -27.95 -3.97 -15.66
N ILE A 74 -28.13 -3.88 -14.34
CA ILE A 74 -28.00 -2.62 -13.59
C ILE A 74 -26.57 -2.09 -13.53
N PHE A 75 -25.55 -2.95 -13.69
CA PHE A 75 -24.16 -2.52 -13.63
C PHE A 75 -23.84 -1.46 -14.69
N SER A 76 -24.22 -1.70 -15.95
CA SER A 76 -24.00 -0.73 -17.05
C SER A 76 -24.75 0.58 -16.84
N VAL A 77 -25.94 0.52 -16.24
CA VAL A 77 -26.74 1.71 -15.90
C VAL A 77 -26.06 2.50 -14.78
N SER A 78 -25.60 1.80 -13.74
CA SER A 78 -24.89 2.37 -12.60
C SER A 78 -23.59 3.05 -13.01
N GLU A 79 -22.80 2.42 -13.90
CA GLU A 79 -21.60 3.04 -14.47
C GLU A 79 -21.94 4.31 -15.25
N ARG A 80 -23.07 4.35 -15.99
CA ARG A 80 -23.45 5.51 -16.82
C ARG A 80 -24.01 6.69 -16.01
N TYR A 81 -24.89 6.42 -15.06
CA TYR A 81 -25.67 7.47 -14.38
C TYR A 81 -25.23 7.77 -12.94
N GLY A 82 -24.32 6.96 -12.37
CA GLY A 82 -23.84 7.10 -11.00
C GLY A 82 -24.58 6.19 -10.01
N ARG A 83 -24.02 6.05 -8.81
CA ARG A 83 -24.54 5.13 -7.79
C ARG A 83 -25.82 5.69 -7.18
N LYS A 84 -25.80 6.97 -6.75
CA LYS A 84 -26.93 7.66 -6.12
C LYS A 84 -28.18 7.61 -6.99
N LYS A 85 -28.10 8.08 -8.24
CA LYS A 85 -29.26 8.17 -9.14
C LYS A 85 -29.84 6.80 -9.47
N THR A 86 -28.98 5.79 -9.60
CA THR A 86 -29.40 4.42 -9.89
C THR A 86 -30.17 3.82 -8.72
N VAL A 87 -29.71 4.00 -7.48
CA VAL A 87 -30.44 3.54 -6.30
C VAL A 87 -31.77 4.29 -6.13
N GLN A 88 -31.82 5.59 -6.41
CA GLN A 88 -33.08 6.37 -6.36
C GLN A 88 -34.12 5.86 -7.36
N ALA A 89 -33.70 5.60 -8.60
CA ALA A 89 -34.56 5.02 -9.62
C ALA A 89 -35.05 3.61 -9.20
N ALA A 90 -34.14 2.78 -8.67
CA ALA A 90 -34.46 1.45 -8.18
C ALA A 90 -35.51 1.47 -7.05
N MET A 91 -35.36 2.35 -6.06
CA MET A 91 -36.33 2.51 -4.97
C MET A 91 -37.68 3.04 -5.45
N THR A 92 -37.69 3.90 -6.47
CA THR A 92 -38.93 4.37 -7.10
C THR A 92 -39.67 3.22 -7.77
N VAL A 93 -38.98 2.41 -8.57
CA VAL A 93 -39.55 1.20 -9.21
C VAL A 93 -40.04 0.20 -8.15
N PHE A 94 -39.29 0.02 -7.07
CA PHE A 94 -39.69 -0.82 -5.95
C PHE A 94 -41.03 -0.35 -5.34
N CYS A 95 -41.14 0.94 -4.99
CA CYS A 95 -42.36 1.53 -4.45
C CYS A 95 -43.55 1.38 -5.42
N LEU A 96 -43.35 1.58 -6.72
CA LEU A 96 -44.41 1.37 -7.73
C LEU A 96 -44.89 -0.09 -7.73
N GLY A 97 -43.97 -1.05 -7.63
CA GLY A 97 -44.31 -2.47 -7.50
C GLY A 97 -45.11 -2.78 -6.23
N VAL A 98 -44.72 -2.20 -5.08
CA VAL A 98 -45.46 -2.37 -3.82
C VAL A 98 -46.86 -1.73 -3.89
N VAL A 99 -47.01 -0.56 -4.51
CA VAL A 99 -48.32 0.07 -4.73
C VAL A 99 -49.23 -0.87 -5.52
N LEU A 100 -48.74 -1.48 -6.61
CA LEU A 100 -49.50 -2.46 -7.39
C LEU A 100 -49.93 -3.68 -6.55
N GLN A 101 -49.11 -4.11 -5.58
CA GLN A 101 -49.45 -5.21 -4.68
C GLN A 101 -50.55 -4.85 -3.67
N VAL A 102 -50.57 -3.62 -3.16
CA VAL A 102 -51.49 -3.19 -2.07
C VAL A 102 -52.83 -2.69 -2.61
N VAL A 103 -52.89 -2.21 -3.86
CA VAL A 103 -54.14 -1.74 -4.48
C VAL A 103 -55.24 -2.81 -4.37
N PRO A 104 -56.46 -2.45 -3.93
CA PRO A 104 -57.57 -3.38 -3.70
C PRO A 104 -58.20 -3.84 -5.04
N SER A 105 -57.39 -4.51 -5.87
CA SER A 105 -57.80 -5.05 -7.17
C SER A 105 -58.42 -6.43 -7.06
N HIS A 106 -58.23 -7.13 -5.93
CA HIS A 106 -58.59 -8.54 -5.70
C HIS A 106 -58.07 -9.49 -6.80
N SER A 107 -57.07 -9.07 -7.58
CA SER A 107 -56.52 -9.82 -8.71
C SER A 107 -55.12 -10.33 -8.37
N LEU A 108 -54.96 -11.65 -8.34
CA LEU A 108 -53.64 -12.28 -8.17
C LEU A 108 -52.65 -11.86 -9.27
N VAL A 109 -53.14 -11.63 -10.49
CA VAL A 109 -52.29 -11.19 -11.61
C VAL A 109 -51.70 -9.81 -11.33
N CYS A 110 -52.51 -8.87 -10.82
CA CYS A 110 -52.03 -7.55 -10.44
C CYS A 110 -50.97 -7.64 -9.33
N PHE A 111 -51.23 -8.48 -8.32
CA PHE A 111 -50.29 -8.74 -7.24
C PHE A 111 -48.95 -9.33 -7.75
N TYR A 112 -49.01 -10.29 -8.67
CA TYR A 112 -47.86 -10.91 -9.32
C TYR A 112 -47.04 -9.97 -10.19
N ILE A 113 -47.70 -9.09 -10.95
CA ILE A 113 -47.01 -8.03 -11.70
C ILE A 113 -46.32 -7.08 -10.71
N GLY A 114 -47.00 -6.70 -9.63
CA GLY A 114 -46.43 -5.87 -8.57
C GLY A 114 -45.20 -6.50 -7.91
N ARG A 115 -45.20 -7.83 -7.70
CA ARG A 115 -44.03 -8.59 -7.24
C ARG A 115 -42.89 -8.54 -8.25
N PHE A 116 -43.14 -8.81 -9.52
CA PHE A 116 -42.09 -8.74 -10.53
C PHE A 116 -41.46 -7.33 -10.61
N VAL A 117 -42.28 -6.28 -10.60
CA VAL A 117 -41.82 -4.88 -10.66
C VAL A 117 -41.05 -4.49 -9.39
N ALA A 118 -41.54 -4.88 -8.20
CA ALA A 118 -40.82 -4.63 -6.96
C ALA A 118 -39.46 -5.37 -6.96
N GLY A 119 -39.42 -6.61 -7.48
CA GLY A 119 -38.19 -7.37 -7.68
C GLY A 119 -37.14 -6.63 -8.51
N LEU A 120 -37.54 -5.99 -9.62
CA LEU A 120 -36.62 -5.20 -10.45
C LEU A 120 -35.91 -4.10 -9.63
N GLY A 121 -36.67 -3.36 -8.80
CA GLY A 121 -36.12 -2.34 -7.92
C GLY A 121 -35.23 -2.91 -6.81
N LEU A 122 -35.65 -4.02 -6.20
CA LEU A 122 -34.91 -4.65 -5.11
C LEU A 122 -33.56 -5.21 -5.57
N GLY A 123 -33.53 -5.94 -6.69
CA GLY A 123 -32.29 -6.48 -7.26
C GLY A 123 -31.32 -5.39 -7.70
N ALA A 124 -31.83 -4.31 -8.30
CA ALA A 124 -31.03 -3.15 -8.69
C ALA A 124 -30.40 -2.46 -7.47
N GLY A 125 -31.18 -2.22 -6.42
CA GLY A 125 -30.69 -1.58 -5.19
C GLY A 125 -29.63 -2.42 -4.47
N THR A 126 -29.90 -3.71 -4.28
CA THR A 126 -28.99 -4.63 -3.58
C THR A 126 -27.69 -4.90 -4.34
N ALA A 127 -27.66 -4.77 -5.67
CA ALA A 127 -26.44 -4.88 -6.47
C ALA A 127 -25.57 -3.60 -6.41
N VAL A 128 -26.17 -2.41 -6.36
CA VAL A 128 -25.43 -1.13 -6.45
C VAL A 128 -24.97 -0.61 -5.08
N VAL A 129 -25.75 -0.83 -4.04
CA VAL A 129 -25.46 -0.32 -2.68
C VAL A 129 -24.12 -0.80 -2.10
N PRO A 130 -23.70 -2.07 -2.23
CA PRO A 130 -22.40 -2.51 -1.73
C PRO A 130 -21.23 -1.74 -2.33
N ALA A 131 -21.27 -1.52 -3.65
CA ALA A 131 -20.26 -0.75 -4.37
C ALA A 131 -20.26 0.71 -3.89
N TYR A 132 -21.45 1.32 -3.78
CA TYR A 132 -21.56 2.70 -3.31
C TYR A 132 -21.03 2.90 -1.90
N ASN A 133 -21.32 1.96 -0.99
CA ASN A 133 -20.80 1.99 0.37
C ASN A 133 -19.27 1.84 0.39
N ALA A 134 -18.72 0.90 -0.37
CA ALA A 134 -17.27 0.66 -0.44
C ALA A 134 -16.49 1.84 -1.06
N GLU A 135 -17.06 2.49 -2.07
CA GLU A 135 -16.46 3.64 -2.77
C GLU A 135 -16.42 4.93 -1.92
N MET A 136 -17.28 5.03 -0.88
CA MET A 136 -17.36 6.19 0.03
C MET A 136 -16.67 5.95 1.38
N ALA A 137 -16.64 4.68 1.82
CA ALA A 137 -16.13 4.28 3.12
C ALA A 137 -14.62 4.55 3.28
N PRO A 138 -14.18 5.09 4.44
CA PRO A 138 -12.77 5.14 4.82
C PRO A 138 -12.14 3.74 4.81
N LYS A 139 -10.86 3.65 4.42
CA LYS A 139 -10.14 2.38 4.24
C LYS A 139 -10.13 1.53 5.52
N GLU A 140 -10.07 2.15 6.70
CA GLU A 140 -9.95 1.50 8.01
C GLU A 140 -11.26 0.83 8.47
N ILE A 141 -12.42 1.34 8.04
CA ILE A 141 -13.74 0.84 8.49
C ILE A 141 -14.58 0.26 7.35
N ARG A 142 -14.07 0.23 6.12
CA ARG A 142 -14.77 -0.27 4.93
C ARG A 142 -15.33 -1.69 5.12
N GLY A 143 -14.56 -2.60 5.71
CA GLY A 143 -15.01 -3.97 5.98
C GLY A 143 -16.20 -4.03 6.95
N LYS A 144 -16.19 -3.19 7.99
CA LYS A 144 -17.29 -3.09 8.96
C LYS A 144 -18.55 -2.50 8.34
N LEU A 145 -18.41 -1.43 7.57
CA LEU A 145 -19.54 -0.82 6.86
C LEU A 145 -20.13 -1.76 5.80
N GLY A 146 -19.29 -2.50 5.08
CA GLY A 146 -19.73 -3.52 4.13
C GLY A 146 -20.52 -4.65 4.79
N SER A 147 -20.10 -5.09 5.98
CA SER A 147 -20.82 -6.10 6.77
C SER A 147 -22.20 -5.61 7.26
N GLY A 148 -22.41 -4.29 7.31
CA GLY A 148 -23.69 -3.68 7.69
C GLY A 148 -24.87 -4.09 6.82
N MET A 149 -24.63 -4.46 5.55
CA MET A 149 -25.71 -4.92 4.66
C MET A 149 -26.32 -6.24 5.12
N GLN A 150 -25.49 -7.21 5.51
CA GLN A 150 -25.94 -8.51 6.00
C GLN A 150 -26.61 -8.37 7.37
N TRP A 151 -26.11 -7.48 8.22
CA TRP A 151 -26.71 -7.22 9.52
C TRP A 151 -28.10 -6.58 9.40
N LEU A 152 -28.24 -5.58 8.52
CA LEU A 152 -29.54 -4.97 8.23
C LEU A 152 -30.49 -5.92 7.51
N PHE A 153 -30.00 -6.83 6.66
CA PHE A 153 -30.80 -7.92 6.12
C PHE A 153 -31.41 -8.79 7.24
N ALA A 154 -30.60 -9.23 8.21
CA ALA A 154 -31.11 -10.00 9.34
C ALA A 154 -32.11 -9.20 10.19
N LEU A 155 -31.87 -7.89 10.38
CA LEU A 155 -32.80 -6.99 11.05
C LEU A 155 -34.15 -6.89 10.32
N GLY A 156 -34.12 -6.80 8.98
CA GLY A 156 -35.33 -6.79 8.15
C GLY A 156 -36.14 -8.07 8.29
N VAL A 157 -35.48 -9.23 8.23
CA VAL A 157 -36.11 -10.54 8.45
C VAL A 157 -36.74 -10.62 9.85
N MET A 158 -36.01 -10.17 10.89
CA MET A 158 -36.53 -10.16 12.26
C MET A 158 -37.78 -9.31 12.38
N LEU A 159 -37.73 -8.04 11.95
CA LEU A 159 -38.85 -7.11 12.13
C LEU A 159 -40.08 -7.54 11.32
N SER A 160 -39.90 -8.05 10.10
CA SER A 160 -41.01 -8.54 9.28
C SER A 160 -41.77 -9.68 9.95
N TYR A 161 -41.08 -10.69 10.52
CA TYR A 161 -41.75 -11.77 11.24
C TYR A 161 -42.52 -11.29 12.48
N TRP A 162 -41.96 -10.36 13.23
CA TRP A 162 -42.65 -9.78 14.39
C TRP A 162 -43.86 -8.95 13.97
N ILE A 163 -43.78 -8.25 12.84
CA ILE A 163 -44.91 -7.50 12.27
C ILE A 163 -46.02 -8.46 11.82
N ASP A 164 -45.68 -9.56 11.13
CA ASP A 164 -46.67 -10.56 10.73
C ASP A 164 -47.36 -11.17 11.95
N TYR A 165 -46.60 -11.50 13.00
CA TYR A 165 -47.15 -11.98 14.26
C TYR A 165 -48.07 -10.95 14.92
N ALA A 166 -47.63 -9.69 15.05
CA ALA A 166 -48.39 -8.61 15.66
C ALA A 166 -49.71 -8.33 14.90
N VAL A 167 -49.64 -8.24 13.58
CA VAL A 167 -50.81 -8.03 12.72
C VAL A 167 -51.78 -9.22 12.80
N LYS A 168 -51.27 -10.45 12.91
CA LYS A 168 -52.11 -11.64 13.08
C LYS A 168 -52.90 -11.64 14.39
N ILE A 169 -52.31 -11.19 15.49
CA ILE A 169 -52.95 -11.22 16.83
C ILE A 169 -53.80 -9.97 17.12
N THR A 170 -53.44 -8.81 16.55
CA THR A 170 -54.08 -7.53 16.88
C THR A 170 -55.19 -7.14 15.91
N LEU A 171 -55.05 -7.46 14.62
CA LEU A 171 -56.01 -7.01 13.60
C LEU A 171 -57.06 -8.09 13.28
N PRO A 172 -58.34 -7.68 13.06
CA PRO A 172 -59.37 -8.60 12.60
C PRO A 172 -59.08 -9.08 11.17
N VAL A 173 -59.63 -10.24 10.82
CA VAL A 173 -59.52 -10.83 9.47
C VAL A 173 -60.17 -9.88 8.45
N SER A 174 -59.34 -9.14 7.74
CA SER A 174 -59.69 -8.15 6.72
C SER A 174 -58.50 -7.93 5.79
N SER A 175 -58.71 -7.38 4.60
CA SER A 175 -57.64 -7.11 3.62
C SER A 175 -56.45 -6.33 4.20
N ARG A 176 -56.74 -5.46 5.19
CA ARG A 176 -55.72 -4.68 5.92
C ARG A 176 -54.66 -5.56 6.59
N GLN A 177 -55.01 -6.77 6.98
CA GLN A 177 -54.12 -7.69 7.69
C GLN A 177 -52.92 -8.13 6.84
N TRP A 178 -53.06 -8.30 5.51
CA TRP A 178 -51.90 -8.57 4.64
C TRP A 178 -51.40 -7.30 3.94
N GLN A 179 -52.27 -6.32 3.68
CA GLN A 179 -51.90 -5.07 3.02
C GLN A 179 -50.94 -4.20 3.86
N ILE A 180 -51.11 -4.15 5.19
CA ILE A 180 -50.27 -3.33 6.07
C ILE A 180 -48.80 -3.80 6.05
N PRO A 181 -48.47 -5.09 6.31
CA PRO A 181 -47.09 -5.57 6.19
C PRO A 181 -46.50 -5.34 4.80
N VAL A 182 -47.25 -5.62 3.73
CA VAL A 182 -46.78 -5.39 2.35
C VAL A 182 -46.49 -3.91 2.09
N GLY A 183 -47.42 -3.02 2.47
CA GLY A 183 -47.30 -1.58 2.25
C GLY A 183 -46.21 -0.92 3.09
N LEU A 184 -45.89 -1.46 4.27
CA LEU A 184 -44.85 -0.90 5.14
C LEU A 184 -43.47 -0.94 4.49
N GLN A 185 -43.23 -1.82 3.51
CA GLN A 185 -42.00 -1.86 2.70
C GLN A 185 -41.70 -0.54 1.99
N MET A 186 -42.72 0.25 1.66
CA MET A 186 -42.54 1.55 1.03
C MET A 186 -41.82 2.55 1.94
N VAL A 187 -41.94 2.40 3.26
CA VAL A 187 -41.31 3.31 4.23
C VAL A 187 -39.78 3.26 4.14
N PRO A 188 -39.10 2.12 4.35
CA PRO A 188 -37.65 2.05 4.21
C PRO A 188 -37.18 2.33 2.77
N ALA A 189 -37.94 1.96 1.73
CA ALA A 189 -37.61 2.29 0.34
C ALA A 189 -37.69 3.80 0.06
N GLY A 190 -38.72 4.47 0.56
CA GLY A 190 -38.88 5.92 0.49
C GLY A 190 -37.82 6.65 1.29
N VAL A 191 -37.50 6.18 2.50
CA VAL A 191 -36.40 6.73 3.33
C VAL A 191 -35.08 6.66 2.60
N LEU A 192 -34.75 5.50 1.98
CA LEU A 192 -33.53 5.36 1.19
C LEU A 192 -33.55 6.25 -0.06
N GLY A 193 -34.60 6.18 -0.88
CA GLY A 193 -34.69 6.91 -2.14
C GLY A 193 -34.70 8.44 -1.97
N LEU A 194 -35.52 8.95 -1.05
CA LEU A 194 -35.62 10.39 -0.76
C LEU A 194 -34.43 10.88 0.07
N GLY A 195 -33.96 10.09 1.05
CA GLY A 195 -32.82 10.49 1.87
C GLY A 195 -31.52 10.58 1.07
N LEU A 196 -31.36 9.77 0.01
CA LEU A 196 -30.25 9.92 -0.93
C LEU A 196 -30.22 11.29 -1.63
N CYS A 197 -31.32 12.03 -1.72
CA CYS A 197 -31.31 13.39 -2.29
C CYS A 197 -30.32 14.30 -1.54
N ALA A 198 -30.23 14.15 -0.21
CA ALA A 198 -29.36 14.93 0.67
C ALA A 198 -27.92 14.38 0.77
N MET A 199 -27.61 13.26 0.12
CA MET A 199 -26.30 12.61 0.17
C MET A 199 -25.47 12.90 -1.09
N PRO A 200 -24.13 12.96 -0.99
CA PRO A 200 -23.25 13.14 -2.15
C PRO A 200 -23.15 11.88 -3.00
N GLU A 201 -22.78 12.03 -4.28
CA GLU A 201 -22.51 10.89 -5.18
C GLU A 201 -21.16 10.23 -4.85
N SER A 202 -20.94 9.01 -5.36
CA SER A 202 -19.68 8.28 -5.17
C SER A 202 -18.45 9.07 -5.64
N VAL A 203 -17.48 9.24 -4.73
CA VAL A 203 -16.17 9.87 -5.00
C VAL A 203 -15.44 9.13 -6.13
N ARG A 204 -15.36 7.80 -6.04
CA ARG A 204 -14.65 6.97 -7.04
C ARG A 204 -15.32 7.05 -8.42
N TRP A 205 -16.66 7.02 -8.46
CA TRP A 205 -17.39 7.13 -9.72
C TRP A 205 -17.23 8.52 -10.38
N LEU A 206 -17.30 9.59 -9.60
CA LEU A 206 -17.08 10.96 -10.09
C LEU A 206 -15.66 11.13 -10.65
N ALA A 207 -14.65 10.62 -9.94
CA ALA A 207 -13.27 10.61 -10.41
C ALA A 207 -13.11 9.78 -11.72
N LYS A 208 -13.77 8.62 -11.83
CA LYS A 208 -13.77 7.76 -13.05
C LYS A 208 -14.40 8.46 -14.25
N ARG A 209 -15.29 9.42 -14.02
CA ARG A 209 -15.91 10.27 -15.05
C ARG A 209 -15.12 11.55 -15.35
N GLY A 210 -13.95 11.75 -14.75
CA GLY A 210 -13.13 12.95 -14.90
C GLY A 210 -13.69 14.19 -14.18
N ARG A 211 -14.71 14.04 -13.34
CA ARG A 211 -15.36 15.13 -12.59
C ARG A 211 -14.69 15.32 -11.24
N PHE A 212 -13.42 15.75 -11.26
CA PHE A 212 -12.58 15.80 -10.06
C PHE A 212 -13.06 16.80 -9.01
N ASP A 213 -13.61 17.95 -9.41
CA ASP A 213 -14.09 18.97 -8.47
C ASP A 213 -15.27 18.46 -7.63
N GLU A 214 -16.23 17.79 -8.28
CA GLU A 214 -17.37 17.19 -7.58
C GLU A 214 -16.95 15.98 -6.73
N ALA A 215 -15.95 15.22 -7.18
CA ALA A 215 -15.39 14.12 -6.40
C ALA A 215 -14.71 14.65 -5.12
N TRP A 216 -14.00 15.77 -5.22
CA TRP A 216 -13.40 16.47 -4.09
C TRP A 216 -14.46 16.96 -3.10
N GLU A 217 -15.51 17.65 -3.56
CA GLU A 217 -16.61 18.08 -2.69
C GLU A 217 -17.32 16.92 -1.99
N SER A 218 -17.49 15.80 -2.69
CA SER A 218 -18.09 14.58 -2.13
C SER A 218 -17.21 13.97 -1.03
N LEU A 219 -15.88 13.94 -1.24
CA LEU A 219 -14.94 13.43 -0.24
C LEU A 219 -14.84 14.36 0.98
N LYS A 220 -14.79 15.67 0.75
CA LYS A 220 -14.82 16.69 1.82
C LYS A 220 -16.08 16.58 2.67
N TRP A 221 -17.25 16.40 2.04
CA TRP A 221 -18.48 16.15 2.78
C TRP A 221 -18.37 14.87 3.62
N MET A 222 -17.80 13.80 3.04
CA MET A 222 -17.73 12.51 3.69
C MET A 222 -16.76 12.48 4.88
N ARG A 223 -15.59 13.12 4.75
CA ARG A 223 -14.56 13.22 5.80
C ARG A 223 -14.78 14.40 6.74
N ALA A 224 -15.65 15.34 6.38
CA ALA A 224 -15.91 16.59 7.10
C ALA A 224 -14.60 17.31 7.47
N SER A 225 -13.66 17.36 6.52
CA SER A 225 -12.33 17.96 6.65
C SER A 225 -11.80 18.29 5.26
N GLU A 226 -10.94 19.31 5.18
CA GLU A 226 -10.19 19.70 3.97
C GLU A 226 -8.67 19.62 4.18
N GLY A 227 -8.22 19.04 5.30
CA GLY A 227 -6.80 18.97 5.66
C GLY A 227 -5.95 18.15 4.68
N SER A 228 -4.64 18.26 4.82
CA SER A 228 -3.63 17.53 4.01
C SER A 228 -3.92 16.04 3.92
N GLU A 229 -4.31 15.39 5.02
CA GLU A 229 -4.67 13.97 5.05
C GLU A 229 -5.79 13.59 4.06
N VAL A 230 -6.83 14.41 3.94
CA VAL A 230 -7.97 14.15 3.02
C VAL A 230 -7.56 14.41 1.58
N ARG A 231 -6.65 15.39 1.36
CA ARG A 231 -6.09 15.67 0.04
C ARG A 231 -5.15 14.54 -0.43
N ALA A 232 -4.34 14.00 0.48
CA ALA A 232 -3.54 12.81 0.24
C ALA A 232 -4.44 11.61 -0.11
N GLU A 233 -5.51 11.37 0.65
CA GLU A 233 -6.51 10.33 0.33
C GLU A 233 -7.13 10.54 -1.06
N PHE A 234 -7.49 11.77 -1.42
CA PHE A 234 -8.03 12.07 -2.75
C PHE A 234 -7.03 11.76 -3.86
N ASN A 235 -5.76 12.11 -3.67
CA ASN A 235 -4.69 11.80 -4.61
C ASN A 235 -4.43 10.29 -4.70
N GLU A 236 -4.42 9.56 -3.58
CA GLU A 236 -4.36 8.08 -3.55
C GLU A 236 -5.51 7.47 -4.39
N ILE A 237 -6.74 7.97 -4.23
CA ILE A 237 -7.91 7.51 -5.00
C ILE A 237 -7.71 7.79 -6.49
N ARG A 238 -7.15 8.95 -6.87
CA ARG A 238 -6.88 9.30 -8.27
C ARG A 238 -5.81 8.40 -8.90
N VAL A 239 -4.68 8.21 -8.22
CA VAL A 239 -3.58 7.38 -8.70
C VAL A 239 -4.04 5.92 -8.83
N GLY A 240 -4.69 5.36 -7.81
CA GLY A 240 -5.19 3.98 -7.85
C GLY A 240 -6.29 3.76 -8.90
N LEU A 241 -7.04 4.80 -9.25
CA LEU A 241 -8.02 4.74 -10.34
C LEU A 241 -7.35 4.78 -11.72
N GLU A 242 -6.29 5.57 -11.87
CA GLU A 242 -5.51 5.59 -13.11
C GLU A 242 -4.82 4.24 -13.35
N GLU A 243 -4.30 3.61 -12.30
CA GLU A 243 -3.79 2.23 -12.34
C GLU A 243 -4.88 1.22 -12.71
N GLU A 244 -6.08 1.33 -12.13
CA GLU A 244 -7.23 0.47 -12.47
C GLU A 244 -7.64 0.63 -13.94
N LEU A 245 -7.71 1.87 -14.45
CA LEU A 245 -8.03 2.15 -15.85
C LEU A 245 -6.98 1.57 -16.79
N ARG A 246 -5.68 1.79 -16.51
CA ARG A 246 -4.58 1.17 -17.27
C ARG A 246 -4.63 -0.35 -17.21
N ALA A 247 -4.97 -0.93 -16.06
CA ALA A 247 -5.09 -2.39 -15.91
C ALA A 247 -6.30 -2.97 -16.66
N THR A 248 -7.35 -2.19 -16.89
CA THR A 248 -8.56 -2.58 -17.63
C THR A 248 -8.57 -2.14 -19.10
N GLU A 249 -7.61 -1.32 -19.52
CA GLU A 249 -7.43 -0.93 -20.92
C GLU A 249 -7.23 -2.16 -21.81
N GLY A 250 -7.93 -2.13 -22.96
CA GLY A 250 -7.91 -3.22 -23.93
C GLY A 250 -8.60 -4.51 -23.47
N PHE A 251 -9.40 -4.50 -22.40
CA PHE A 251 -10.11 -5.69 -21.91
C PHE A 251 -10.96 -6.35 -23.01
N ASN A 252 -10.61 -7.59 -23.33
CA ASN A 252 -11.35 -8.44 -24.24
C ASN A 252 -12.14 -9.50 -23.47
N LYS A 253 -13.44 -9.64 -23.77
CA LYS A 253 -14.30 -10.66 -23.15
C LYS A 253 -13.76 -12.09 -23.28
N ARG A 254 -12.90 -12.37 -24.27
CA ARG A 254 -12.21 -13.67 -24.41
C ARG A 254 -11.28 -14.00 -23.25
N GLU A 255 -10.72 -13.01 -22.56
CA GLU A 255 -9.85 -13.19 -21.39
C GLU A 255 -10.56 -13.89 -20.22
N LEU A 256 -11.89 -13.78 -20.16
CA LEU A 256 -12.71 -14.48 -19.16
C LEU A 256 -12.68 -16.00 -19.34
N LEU A 257 -12.38 -16.49 -20.56
CA LEU A 257 -12.32 -17.91 -20.88
C LEU A 257 -10.95 -18.53 -20.59
N GLU A 258 -9.96 -17.72 -20.22
CA GLU A 258 -8.64 -18.22 -19.84
C GLU A 258 -8.74 -19.18 -18.64
N PRO A 259 -7.91 -20.22 -18.56
CA PRO A 259 -8.05 -21.27 -17.56
C PRO A 259 -8.13 -20.81 -16.10
N ALA A 260 -7.37 -19.78 -15.72
CA ALA A 260 -7.40 -19.21 -14.38
C ALA A 260 -8.65 -18.35 -14.13
N ASN A 261 -9.02 -17.51 -15.10
CA ASN A 261 -10.17 -16.61 -14.99
C ASN A 261 -11.50 -17.37 -15.03
N ARG A 262 -11.63 -18.38 -15.91
CA ARG A 262 -12.80 -19.28 -15.92
C ARG A 262 -12.93 -20.02 -14.59
N TYR A 263 -11.81 -20.40 -13.96
CA TYR A 263 -11.82 -21.09 -12.67
C TYR A 263 -12.32 -20.17 -11.56
N ARG A 264 -11.85 -18.92 -11.51
CA ARG A 264 -12.35 -17.89 -10.57
C ARG A 264 -13.85 -17.62 -10.77
N LEU A 265 -14.31 -17.49 -12.02
CA LEU A 265 -15.72 -17.30 -12.35
C LEU A 265 -16.57 -18.48 -11.91
N LEU A 266 -16.11 -19.72 -12.15
CA LEU A 266 -16.78 -20.93 -11.68
C LEU A 266 -16.83 -20.98 -10.15
N LEU A 267 -15.75 -20.63 -9.44
CA LEU A 267 -15.76 -20.56 -7.98
C LEU A 267 -16.78 -19.54 -7.47
N ALA A 268 -16.82 -18.33 -8.03
CA ALA A 268 -17.81 -17.32 -7.64
C ALA A 268 -19.26 -17.81 -7.86
N PHE A 269 -19.51 -18.48 -9.00
CA PHE A 269 -20.79 -19.10 -9.29
C PHE A 269 -21.13 -20.19 -8.24
N PHE A 270 -20.22 -21.14 -8.00
CA PHE A 270 -20.46 -22.23 -7.04
C PHE A 270 -20.59 -21.74 -5.60
N MET A 271 -19.92 -20.67 -5.22
CA MET A 271 -20.02 -20.08 -3.89
C MET A 271 -21.42 -19.54 -3.60
N PHE A 272 -22.00 -18.77 -4.52
CA PHE A 272 -23.35 -18.23 -4.35
C PHE A 272 -24.45 -19.24 -4.66
N CYS A 273 -24.20 -20.22 -5.54
CA CYS A 273 -25.04 -21.40 -5.66
C CYS A 273 -25.09 -22.15 -4.31
N GLY A 274 -23.91 -22.42 -3.73
CA GLY A 274 -23.77 -23.09 -2.45
C GLY A 274 -24.51 -22.39 -1.32
N GLN A 275 -24.40 -21.06 -1.24
CA GLN A 275 -25.14 -20.27 -0.27
C GLN A 275 -26.65 -20.54 -0.30
N GLN A 276 -27.24 -20.66 -1.50
CA GLN A 276 -28.67 -20.95 -1.66
C GLN A 276 -29.00 -22.44 -1.47
N CYS A 277 -28.08 -23.33 -1.84
CA CYS A 277 -28.20 -24.79 -1.64
C CYS A 277 -28.29 -25.20 -0.16
N THR A 278 -27.85 -24.35 0.78
CA THR A 278 -28.03 -24.58 2.23
C THR A 278 -29.50 -24.61 2.67
N GLY A 279 -30.42 -24.09 1.85
CA GLY A 279 -31.85 -24.03 2.18
C GLY A 279 -32.24 -22.96 3.20
N MET A 280 -31.27 -22.20 3.74
CA MET A 280 -31.52 -21.21 4.79
C MET A 280 -32.32 -19.99 4.30
N THR A 281 -32.15 -19.60 3.04
CA THR A 281 -33.00 -18.56 2.42
C THR A 281 -34.43 -19.06 2.22
N ALA A 282 -34.61 -20.31 1.80
CA ALA A 282 -35.93 -20.91 1.64
C ALA A 282 -36.66 -21.06 2.98
N LEU A 283 -35.94 -21.45 4.04
CA LEU A 283 -36.41 -21.40 5.43
C LEU A 283 -36.84 -19.99 5.84
N ALA A 284 -36.15 -18.95 5.36
CA ALA A 284 -36.54 -17.59 5.66
C ALA A 284 -37.85 -17.18 4.95
N TYR A 285 -38.04 -17.56 3.68
CA TYR A 285 -39.30 -17.28 2.97
C TYR A 285 -40.49 -18.06 3.50
N PHE A 286 -40.29 -19.33 3.86
CA PHE A 286 -41.35 -20.27 4.23
C PHE A 286 -41.30 -20.68 5.70
N GLY A 287 -40.74 -19.84 6.57
CA GLY A 287 -40.51 -20.13 7.98
C GLY A 287 -41.75 -20.68 8.70
N PRO A 288 -42.92 -20.00 8.64
CA PRO A 288 -44.14 -20.48 9.27
C PRO A 288 -44.57 -21.85 8.75
N GLN A 289 -44.44 -22.11 7.45
CA GLN A 289 -44.79 -23.38 6.82
C GLN A 289 -43.87 -24.52 7.29
N PHE A 290 -42.56 -24.25 7.40
CA PHE A 290 -41.60 -25.22 7.94
C PHE A 290 -41.89 -25.53 9.41
N PHE A 291 -42.16 -24.52 10.23
CA PHE A 291 -42.48 -24.77 11.63
C PHE A 291 -43.83 -25.50 11.79
N LYS A 292 -44.84 -25.19 10.98
CA LYS A 292 -46.09 -25.97 10.94
C LYS A 292 -45.86 -27.44 10.64
N LEU A 293 -44.97 -27.73 9.67
CA LEU A 293 -44.58 -29.10 9.34
C LEU A 293 -43.97 -29.81 10.56
N LEU A 294 -43.16 -29.11 11.36
CA LEU A 294 -42.46 -29.67 12.53
C LEU A 294 -43.36 -29.81 13.77
N VAL A 295 -44.03 -28.74 14.20
CA VAL A 295 -44.75 -28.64 15.49
C VAL A 295 -46.27 -28.79 15.41
N GLY A 296 -46.84 -28.82 14.20
CA GLY A 296 -48.28 -28.99 13.96
C GLY A 296 -49.01 -27.69 13.57
N ASN A 297 -50.31 -27.81 13.28
CA ASN A 297 -51.08 -26.77 12.56
C ASN A 297 -51.60 -25.62 13.44
N ASN A 298 -50.75 -25.04 14.29
CA ASN A 298 -51.05 -23.83 15.05
C ASN A 298 -50.34 -22.62 14.44
N THR A 299 -51.08 -21.79 13.71
CA THR A 299 -50.52 -20.61 13.03
C THR A 299 -49.88 -19.61 13.98
N ASN A 300 -50.50 -19.32 15.14
CA ASN A 300 -49.95 -18.33 16.08
C ASN A 300 -48.63 -18.81 16.67
N GLN A 301 -48.54 -20.09 17.03
CA GLN A 301 -47.31 -20.69 17.53
C GLN A 301 -46.22 -20.71 16.45
N SER A 302 -46.57 -21.05 15.21
CA SER A 302 -45.60 -21.12 14.10
C SER A 302 -45.04 -19.73 13.75
N LEU A 303 -45.89 -18.70 13.74
CA LEU A 303 -45.45 -17.31 13.56
C LEU A 303 -44.57 -16.82 14.72
N LEU A 304 -44.91 -17.17 15.97
CA LEU A 304 -44.08 -16.84 17.13
C LEU A 304 -42.68 -17.47 17.06
N ILE A 305 -42.60 -18.76 16.72
CA ILE A 305 -41.31 -19.46 16.54
C ILE A 305 -40.52 -18.82 15.41
N THR A 306 -41.19 -18.40 14.32
CA THR A 306 -40.56 -17.69 13.20
C THR A 306 -39.99 -16.33 13.65
N GLY A 307 -40.71 -15.57 14.49
CA GLY A 307 -40.20 -14.33 15.08
C GLY A 307 -38.96 -14.53 15.94
N LEU A 308 -38.93 -15.60 16.76
CA LEU A 308 -37.76 -15.98 17.55
C LEU A 308 -36.57 -16.41 16.68
N PHE A 309 -36.83 -17.14 15.59
CA PHE A 309 -35.83 -17.52 14.60
C PHE A 309 -35.20 -16.29 13.93
N GLY A 310 -36.01 -15.28 13.59
CA GLY A 310 -35.51 -13.99 13.09
C GLY A 310 -34.65 -13.24 14.11
N ALA A 311 -35.04 -13.24 15.38
CA ALA A 311 -34.26 -12.59 16.45
C ALA A 311 -32.91 -13.28 16.67
N GLU A 312 -32.90 -14.61 16.70
CA GLU A 312 -31.68 -15.42 16.77
C GLU A 312 -30.77 -15.13 15.56
N LYS A 313 -31.34 -15.06 14.35
CA LYS A 313 -30.62 -14.73 13.11
C LYS A 313 -29.90 -13.38 13.18
N PHE A 314 -30.54 -12.37 13.77
CA PHE A 314 -29.99 -11.02 13.93
C PHE A 314 -28.86 -10.97 14.97
N VAL A 315 -29.04 -11.64 16.12
CA VAL A 315 -28.04 -11.69 17.18
C VAL A 315 -26.80 -12.46 16.74
N THR A 316 -26.96 -13.64 16.15
CA THR A 316 -25.87 -14.52 15.73
C THR A 316 -24.97 -13.89 14.67
N VAL A 317 -25.55 -13.27 13.64
CA VAL A 317 -24.74 -12.58 12.62
C VAL A 317 -24.04 -11.35 13.17
N GLY A 318 -24.65 -10.64 14.12
CA GLY A 318 -24.01 -9.53 14.83
C GLY A 318 -22.78 -9.99 15.61
N ILE A 319 -22.88 -11.12 16.34
CA ILE A 319 -21.75 -11.72 17.05
C ILE A 319 -20.65 -12.13 16.06
N TYR A 320 -21.00 -12.78 14.95
CA TYR A 320 -20.02 -13.16 13.94
C TYR A 320 -19.27 -11.96 13.37
N ILE A 321 -20.00 -10.92 12.94
CA ILE A 321 -19.40 -9.73 12.33
C ILE A 321 -18.45 -9.02 13.32
N LEU A 322 -18.87 -8.89 14.59
CA LEU A 322 -18.12 -8.15 15.61
C LEU A 322 -16.88 -8.89 16.12
N PHE A 323 -16.92 -10.23 16.21
CA PHE A 323 -15.88 -10.99 16.90
C PHE A 323 -15.14 -12.01 16.03
N PHE A 324 -15.78 -12.62 15.04
CA PHE A 324 -15.24 -13.82 14.37
C PHE A 324 -14.87 -13.65 12.89
N SER A 325 -15.36 -12.58 12.26
CA SER A 325 -15.21 -12.33 10.82
C SER A 325 -13.76 -12.37 10.30
N GLU A 326 -12.78 -11.98 11.13
CA GLU A 326 -11.35 -12.00 10.77
C GLU A 326 -10.57 -13.19 11.40
N MET A 327 -11.17 -13.88 12.37
CA MET A 327 -10.48 -14.91 13.15
C MET A 327 -10.38 -16.25 12.42
N TRP A 328 -11.35 -16.61 11.58
CA TRP A 328 -11.43 -17.95 10.98
C TRP A 328 -11.01 -17.98 9.50
N GLY A 329 -10.43 -19.10 9.06
CA GLY A 329 -10.09 -19.32 7.65
C GLY A 329 -11.34 -19.52 6.81
N ARG A 330 -11.37 -19.04 5.56
CA ARG A 330 -12.59 -19.05 4.73
C ARG A 330 -12.97 -20.49 4.33
N LYS A 331 -11.99 -21.27 3.86
CA LYS A 331 -12.19 -22.64 3.40
C LYS A 331 -12.67 -23.58 4.52
N PRO A 332 -11.97 -23.73 5.67
CA PRO A 332 -12.39 -24.64 6.72
C PRO A 332 -13.76 -24.31 7.29
N THR A 333 -14.06 -23.02 7.46
CA THR A 333 -15.37 -22.61 7.97
C THR A 333 -16.50 -23.02 7.03
N LEU A 334 -16.35 -22.89 5.72
CA LEU A 334 -17.39 -23.25 4.74
C LEU A 334 -17.69 -24.75 4.68
N TRP A 335 -16.68 -25.62 4.58
CA TRP A 335 -16.97 -27.07 4.45
C TRP A 335 -17.38 -27.72 5.78
N ILE A 336 -16.79 -27.29 6.92
CA ILE A 336 -17.17 -27.82 8.24
C ILE A 336 -18.60 -27.42 8.56
N SER A 337 -18.96 -26.15 8.35
CA SER A 337 -20.32 -25.68 8.61
C SER A 337 -21.36 -26.39 7.75
N ALA A 338 -21.08 -26.63 6.47
CA ALA A 338 -21.97 -27.40 5.59
C ALA A 338 -22.24 -28.82 6.13
N LEU A 339 -21.19 -29.53 6.60
CA LEU A 339 -21.38 -30.85 7.21
C LEU A 339 -22.18 -30.80 8.52
N LEU A 340 -21.97 -29.78 9.36
CA LEU A 340 -22.72 -29.59 10.60
C LEU A 340 -24.20 -29.30 10.32
N MET A 341 -24.50 -28.43 9.35
CA MET A 341 -25.88 -28.13 8.91
C MET A 341 -26.55 -29.39 8.35
N ALA A 342 -25.86 -30.15 7.51
CA ALA A 342 -26.36 -31.43 7.00
C ALA A 342 -26.71 -32.40 8.13
N GLY A 343 -25.85 -32.50 9.16
CA GLY A 343 -26.10 -33.31 10.34
C GLY A 343 -27.39 -32.90 11.06
N CYS A 344 -27.59 -31.59 11.28
CA CYS A 344 -28.82 -31.06 11.90
C CYS A 344 -30.07 -31.38 11.06
N PHE A 345 -30.03 -31.20 9.74
CA PHE A 345 -31.16 -31.51 8.86
C PHE A 345 -31.49 -33.01 8.80
N ILE A 346 -30.48 -33.88 8.83
CA ILE A 346 -30.67 -35.33 8.92
C ILE A 346 -31.35 -35.68 10.24
N ILE A 347 -30.88 -35.12 11.36
CA ILE A 347 -31.50 -35.33 12.68
C ILE A 347 -32.96 -34.89 12.67
N VAL A 348 -33.27 -33.70 12.14
CA VAL A 348 -34.65 -33.21 12.02
C VAL A 348 -35.52 -34.18 11.22
N THR A 349 -35.03 -34.67 10.07
CA THR A 349 -35.77 -35.62 9.23
C THR A 349 -36.03 -36.92 9.98
N VAL A 350 -35.00 -37.52 10.59
CA VAL A 350 -35.11 -38.80 11.32
C VAL A 350 -36.05 -38.69 12.52
N VAL A 351 -35.91 -37.63 13.33
CA VAL A 351 -36.79 -37.39 14.49
C VAL A 351 -38.23 -37.19 14.05
N LYS A 352 -38.46 -36.49 12.93
CA LYS A 352 -39.81 -36.26 12.40
C LYS A 352 -40.49 -37.54 11.94
N GLU A 353 -39.77 -38.44 11.26
CA GLU A 353 -40.31 -39.70 10.73
C GLU A 353 -40.47 -40.79 11.81
N THR A 354 -39.64 -40.75 12.87
CA THR A 354 -39.68 -41.74 13.96
C THR A 354 -40.65 -41.38 15.09
N THR A 355 -41.14 -40.13 15.14
CA THR A 355 -42.06 -39.67 16.18
C THR A 355 -43.50 -39.62 15.65
N PRO A 356 -44.52 -40.00 16.44
CA PRO A 356 -45.93 -39.84 16.06
C PRO A 356 -46.29 -38.39 15.66
N LYS A 357 -47.31 -38.25 14.81
CA LYS A 357 -47.79 -36.94 14.32
C LYS A 357 -48.08 -36.01 15.51
N PRO A 358 -47.53 -34.78 15.55
CA PRO A 358 -47.71 -33.88 16.68
C PRO A 358 -49.14 -33.32 16.75
N ASP A 359 -49.82 -33.54 17.89
CA ASP A 359 -51.17 -33.05 18.20
C ASP A 359 -51.20 -31.60 18.71
N ALA A 360 -50.54 -30.68 17.98
CA ALA A 360 -50.57 -29.22 18.22
C ALA A 360 -50.15 -28.72 19.63
N LYS A 361 -49.61 -29.60 20.49
CA LYS A 361 -48.94 -29.28 21.75
C LYS A 361 -47.43 -29.41 21.59
N ALA A 362 -46.65 -28.61 22.32
CA ALA A 362 -45.19 -28.68 22.30
C ALA A 362 -44.72 -30.06 22.82
N THR A 363 -44.36 -30.95 21.91
CA THR A 363 -43.74 -32.25 22.24
C THR A 363 -42.24 -32.07 22.44
N PRO A 364 -41.58 -32.88 23.29
CA PRO A 364 -40.12 -32.84 23.44
C PRO A 364 -39.39 -33.00 22.10
N ALA A 365 -39.89 -33.88 21.23
CA ALA A 365 -39.36 -34.06 19.88
C ALA A 365 -39.54 -32.81 19.01
N GLY A 366 -40.70 -32.14 19.08
CA GLY A 366 -40.94 -30.87 18.39
C GLY A 366 -39.98 -29.76 18.82
N ILE A 367 -39.74 -29.63 20.13
CA ILE A 367 -38.77 -28.68 20.70
C ILE A 367 -37.35 -29.02 20.21
N GLY A 368 -36.96 -30.29 20.23
CA GLY A 368 -35.66 -30.74 19.74
C GLY A 368 -35.44 -30.45 18.25
N MET A 369 -36.45 -30.68 17.40
CA MET A 369 -36.37 -30.33 15.97
C MET A 369 -36.23 -28.82 15.75
N VAL A 370 -37.00 -28.00 16.46
CA VAL A 370 -36.88 -26.53 16.39
C VAL A 370 -35.49 -26.09 16.86
N ALA A 371 -34.97 -26.65 17.95
CA ALA A 371 -33.63 -26.35 18.44
C ALA A 371 -32.53 -26.70 17.41
N MET A 372 -32.66 -27.81 16.68
CA MET A 372 -31.75 -28.16 15.59
C MET A 372 -31.83 -27.19 14.41
N ILE A 373 -33.02 -26.69 14.06
CA ILE A 373 -33.18 -25.65 13.01
C ILE A 373 -32.54 -24.33 13.45
N PHE A 374 -32.68 -23.94 14.72
CA PHE A 374 -32.00 -22.75 15.26
C PHE A 374 -30.48 -22.95 15.23
N LEU A 375 -29.99 -24.11 15.68
CA LEU A 375 -28.56 -24.44 15.59
C LEU A 375 -28.04 -24.36 14.14
N THR A 376 -28.81 -24.85 13.18
CA THR A 376 -28.50 -24.75 11.74
C THR A 376 -28.40 -23.28 11.30
N ASN A 377 -29.33 -22.44 11.73
CA ASN A 377 -29.32 -21.00 11.47
C ASN A 377 -28.09 -20.31 12.07
N SER A 378 -27.77 -20.60 13.33
CA SER A 378 -26.54 -20.14 13.97
C SER A 378 -25.29 -20.54 13.17
N ILE A 379 -25.17 -21.82 12.78
CA ILE A 379 -24.04 -22.30 11.98
C ILE A 379 -23.95 -21.55 10.64
N TYR A 380 -25.06 -21.36 9.95
CA TYR A 380 -25.12 -20.62 8.68
C TYR A 380 -24.66 -19.17 8.84
N GLN A 381 -25.09 -18.48 9.88
CA GLN A 381 -24.75 -17.08 10.12
C GLN A 381 -23.27 -16.88 10.49
N PHE A 382 -22.62 -17.91 11.02
CA PHE A 382 -21.17 -17.95 11.26
C PHE A 382 -20.35 -18.44 10.06
N SER A 383 -21.00 -18.72 8.92
CA SER A 383 -20.35 -19.34 7.77
C SER A 383 -20.91 -18.82 6.43
N TRP A 384 -21.77 -19.60 5.78
CA TRP A 384 -22.30 -19.40 4.42
C TRP A 384 -23.13 -18.12 4.25
N GLY A 385 -23.72 -17.59 5.34
CA GLY A 385 -24.43 -16.31 5.29
C GLY A 385 -23.51 -15.16 4.86
N PRO A 386 -22.48 -14.83 5.66
CA PRO A 386 -21.60 -13.69 5.37
C PRO A 386 -20.38 -14.01 4.50
N LEU A 387 -19.81 -15.23 4.50
CA LEU A 387 -18.50 -15.52 3.88
C LEU A 387 -18.41 -15.46 2.35
N PRO A 388 -19.43 -15.84 1.55
CA PRO A 388 -19.31 -15.81 0.09
C PRO A 388 -19.02 -14.42 -0.49
N TRP A 389 -19.45 -13.36 0.19
CA TRP A 389 -19.24 -11.97 -0.20
C TRP A 389 -17.76 -11.55 -0.19
N PRO A 390 -17.04 -11.58 0.95
CA PRO A 390 -15.62 -11.26 0.98
C PRO A 390 -14.80 -12.25 0.16
N TYR A 391 -15.13 -13.55 0.16
CA TYR A 391 -14.41 -14.55 -0.63
C TYR A 391 -14.38 -14.19 -2.12
N THR A 392 -15.53 -13.79 -2.67
CA THR A 392 -15.63 -13.40 -4.09
C THR A 392 -14.81 -12.14 -4.38
N ALA A 393 -14.76 -11.18 -3.46
CA ALA A 393 -13.94 -9.98 -3.63
C ALA A 393 -12.42 -10.28 -3.58
N GLU A 394 -12.01 -11.30 -2.81
CA GLU A 394 -10.61 -11.70 -2.61
C GLU A 394 -10.04 -12.52 -3.80
N ILE A 395 -10.87 -13.27 -4.54
CA ILE A 395 -10.38 -14.15 -5.62
C ILE A 395 -10.20 -13.47 -6.99
N PHE A 396 -10.81 -12.29 -7.21
CA PHE A 396 -10.78 -11.62 -8.52
C PHE A 396 -9.72 -10.51 -8.58
N PRO A 397 -8.85 -10.54 -9.61
CA PRO A 397 -7.93 -9.44 -9.88
C PRO A 397 -8.69 -8.23 -10.42
N THR A 398 -8.11 -7.04 -10.27
CA THR A 398 -8.74 -5.75 -10.61
C THR A 398 -9.33 -5.74 -12.03
N ARG A 399 -8.64 -6.35 -13.00
CA ARG A 399 -9.05 -6.39 -14.42
C ARG A 399 -10.40 -7.06 -14.69
N ILE A 400 -10.80 -8.07 -13.92
CA ILE A 400 -12.06 -8.82 -14.14
C ILE A 400 -13.02 -8.76 -12.94
N ARG A 401 -12.67 -8.00 -11.90
CA ARG A 401 -13.41 -7.95 -10.62
C ARG A 401 -14.86 -7.56 -10.81
N GLU A 402 -15.13 -6.50 -11.58
CA GLU A 402 -16.49 -6.02 -11.83
C GLU A 402 -17.38 -7.11 -12.46
N VAL A 403 -16.86 -7.83 -13.47
CA VAL A 403 -17.57 -8.93 -14.14
C VAL A 403 -17.78 -10.10 -13.19
N GLY A 404 -16.74 -10.47 -12.44
CA GLY A 404 -16.79 -11.57 -11.47
C GLY A 404 -17.83 -11.34 -10.37
N THR A 405 -17.88 -10.13 -9.82
CA THR A 405 -18.89 -9.73 -8.82
C THR A 405 -20.30 -9.74 -9.42
N SER A 406 -20.48 -9.28 -10.67
CA SER A 406 -21.78 -9.34 -11.34
C SER A 406 -22.29 -10.78 -11.52
N VAL A 407 -21.43 -11.71 -11.93
CA VAL A 407 -21.76 -13.14 -12.03
C VAL A 407 -22.18 -13.68 -10.66
N ALA A 408 -21.45 -13.33 -9.61
CA ALA A 408 -21.71 -13.77 -8.25
C ALA A 408 -23.11 -13.33 -7.75
N VAL A 409 -23.42 -12.04 -7.85
CA VAL A 409 -24.73 -11.48 -7.45
C VAL A 409 -25.87 -12.03 -8.31
N SER A 410 -25.64 -12.18 -9.61
CA SER A 410 -26.66 -12.75 -10.51
C SER A 410 -26.92 -14.22 -10.19
N THR A 411 -25.88 -14.97 -9.82
CA THR A 411 -25.98 -16.37 -9.40
C THR A 411 -26.78 -16.50 -8.10
N GLN A 412 -26.53 -15.61 -7.14
CA GLN A 412 -27.32 -15.54 -5.90
C GLN A 412 -28.82 -15.42 -6.22
N TRP A 413 -29.21 -14.45 -7.05
CA TRP A 413 -30.62 -14.22 -7.38
C TRP A 413 -31.23 -15.36 -8.22
N LEU A 414 -30.45 -15.96 -9.13
CA LEU A 414 -30.89 -17.11 -9.92
C LEU A 414 -31.25 -18.31 -9.05
N PHE A 415 -30.36 -18.69 -8.14
CA PHE A 415 -30.63 -19.84 -7.26
C PHE A 415 -31.63 -19.51 -6.17
N ASN A 416 -31.70 -18.25 -5.73
CA ASN A 416 -32.78 -17.80 -4.85
C ASN A 416 -34.15 -17.98 -5.54
N PHE A 417 -34.28 -17.56 -6.80
CA PHE A 417 -35.47 -17.84 -7.61
C PHE A 417 -35.78 -19.34 -7.68
N LEU A 418 -34.79 -20.16 -8.04
CA LEU A 418 -34.97 -21.59 -8.23
C LEU A 418 -35.47 -22.28 -6.96
N PHE A 419 -34.80 -22.07 -5.82
CA PHE A 419 -35.22 -22.70 -4.57
C PHE A 419 -36.53 -22.13 -4.05
N SER A 420 -36.76 -20.81 -4.12
CA SER A 420 -38.05 -20.24 -3.74
C SER A 420 -39.24 -20.82 -4.52
N LEU A 421 -39.05 -21.19 -5.79
CA LEU A 421 -40.07 -21.86 -6.58
C LEU A 421 -40.24 -23.33 -6.17
N VAL A 422 -39.13 -24.07 -6.07
CA VAL A 422 -39.17 -25.54 -5.92
C VAL A 422 -39.49 -25.98 -4.49
N THR A 423 -39.02 -25.26 -3.46
CA THR A 423 -39.15 -25.68 -2.06
C THR A 423 -40.60 -25.90 -1.65
N ARG A 424 -41.52 -25.03 -2.06
CA ARG A 424 -42.91 -25.16 -1.62
C ARG A 424 -43.60 -26.40 -2.22
N TYR A 425 -43.30 -26.76 -3.47
CA TYR A 425 -43.76 -28.02 -4.07
C TYR A 425 -43.13 -29.25 -3.40
N MET A 426 -41.85 -29.16 -3.02
CA MET A 426 -41.18 -30.21 -2.26
C MET A 426 -41.81 -30.42 -0.89
N MET A 427 -42.11 -29.36 -0.15
CA MET A 427 -42.78 -29.46 1.15
C MET A 427 -44.15 -30.13 1.04
N ASP A 428 -44.89 -29.85 -0.03
CA ASP A 428 -46.22 -30.44 -0.29
C ASP A 428 -46.13 -31.93 -0.63
N SER A 429 -45.19 -32.29 -1.50
CA SER A 429 -45.08 -33.65 -2.05
C SER A 429 -44.27 -34.58 -1.16
N TRP A 430 -43.19 -34.07 -0.56
CA TRP A 430 -42.19 -34.85 0.17
C TRP A 430 -42.23 -34.61 1.69
N GLY A 431 -42.96 -33.62 2.19
CA GLY A 431 -43.05 -33.38 3.63
C GLY A 431 -41.68 -33.12 4.27
N SER A 432 -41.31 -33.91 5.29
CA SER A 432 -40.06 -33.77 6.06
C SER A 432 -38.80 -34.04 5.24
N TYR A 433 -38.87 -34.83 4.17
CA TYR A 433 -37.72 -35.18 3.32
C TYR A 433 -37.13 -33.96 2.58
N VAL A 434 -37.80 -32.81 2.59
CA VAL A 434 -37.22 -31.53 2.14
C VAL A 434 -35.95 -31.16 2.93
N PHE A 435 -35.88 -31.47 4.24
CA PHE A 435 -34.69 -31.22 5.04
C PHE A 435 -33.55 -32.14 4.62
N LEU A 436 -33.84 -33.43 4.37
CA LEU A 436 -32.86 -34.38 3.84
C LEU A 436 -32.32 -33.96 2.47
N PHE A 437 -33.16 -33.40 1.60
CA PHE A 437 -32.71 -32.85 0.32
C PHE A 437 -31.66 -31.74 0.51
N TYR A 438 -31.92 -30.79 1.41
CA TYR A 438 -30.93 -29.74 1.73
C TYR A 438 -29.68 -30.32 2.39
N ALA A 439 -29.80 -31.33 3.25
CA ALA A 439 -28.65 -32.01 3.83
C ALA A 439 -27.74 -32.66 2.77
N VAL A 440 -28.33 -33.30 1.76
CA VAL A 440 -27.56 -33.89 0.66
C VAL A 440 -26.84 -32.81 -0.15
N LEU A 441 -27.52 -31.69 -0.43
CA LEU A 441 -26.89 -30.55 -1.11
C LEU A 441 -25.76 -29.95 -0.28
N ASP A 442 -25.92 -29.82 1.04
CA ASP A 442 -24.87 -29.36 1.95
C ASP A 442 -23.65 -30.29 1.93
N ILE A 443 -23.84 -31.62 1.92
CA ILE A 443 -22.73 -32.58 1.79
C ILE A 443 -22.02 -32.42 0.45
N ILE A 444 -22.77 -32.28 -0.65
CA ILE A 444 -22.20 -32.04 -1.98
C ILE A 444 -21.39 -30.73 -1.97
N MET A 445 -21.92 -29.67 -1.39
CA MET A 445 -21.23 -28.38 -1.30
C MET A 445 -20.00 -28.46 -0.41
N ALA A 446 -20.04 -29.21 0.70
CA ALA A 446 -18.88 -29.44 1.55
C ALA A 446 -17.75 -30.12 0.77
N ILE A 447 -18.07 -31.13 -0.05
CA ILE A 447 -17.09 -31.81 -0.93
C ILE A 447 -16.53 -30.84 -1.98
N ILE A 448 -17.39 -30.04 -2.62
CA ILE A 448 -16.95 -29.06 -3.63
C ILE A 448 -16.01 -28.03 -2.99
N VAL A 449 -16.35 -27.48 -1.82
CA VAL A 449 -15.50 -26.53 -1.10
C VAL A 449 -14.18 -27.18 -0.69
N PHE A 450 -14.24 -28.39 -0.14
CA PHE A 450 -13.04 -29.10 0.27
C PHE A 450 -12.04 -29.31 -0.89
N LEU A 451 -12.54 -29.69 -2.07
CA LEU A 451 -11.72 -30.01 -3.23
C LEU A 451 -11.27 -28.78 -4.04
N PHE A 452 -12.17 -27.82 -4.30
CA PHE A 452 -11.94 -26.77 -5.29
C PHE A 452 -11.69 -25.38 -4.68
N VAL A 453 -12.28 -25.07 -3.52
CA VAL A 453 -12.08 -23.75 -2.90
C VAL A 453 -10.64 -23.63 -2.39
N LYS A 454 -10.02 -22.48 -2.69
CA LYS A 454 -8.70 -22.07 -2.21
C LYS A 454 -8.85 -21.19 -0.98
N GLU A 455 -7.93 -21.32 -0.01
CA GLU A 455 -7.92 -20.46 1.17
C GLU A 455 -7.40 -19.06 0.80
N THR A 456 -8.10 -18.03 1.27
CA THR A 456 -7.80 -16.61 0.98
C THR A 456 -7.36 -15.83 2.22
N LYS A 457 -7.53 -16.40 3.43
CA LYS A 457 -7.14 -15.71 4.67
C LYS A 457 -5.65 -15.38 4.69
N GLY A 458 -5.34 -14.10 4.92
CA GLY A 458 -3.98 -13.62 5.09
C GLY A 458 -3.14 -13.67 3.82
N LYS A 459 -3.78 -13.67 2.64
CA LYS A 459 -3.13 -13.65 1.33
C LYS A 459 -3.29 -12.28 0.66
N SER A 460 -2.22 -11.78 0.05
CA SER A 460 -2.28 -10.56 -0.77
C SER A 460 -2.94 -10.83 -2.13
N LEU A 461 -3.39 -9.79 -2.85
CA LEU A 461 -4.01 -9.96 -4.17
C LEU A 461 -3.01 -10.53 -5.19
N GLU A 462 -1.74 -10.19 -5.06
CA GLU A 462 -0.64 -10.70 -5.89
C GLU A 462 -0.35 -12.18 -5.60
N GLU A 463 -0.37 -12.59 -4.33
CA GLU A 463 -0.29 -14.01 -3.95
C GLU A 463 -1.49 -14.80 -4.51
N MET A 464 -2.68 -14.20 -4.55
CA MET A 464 -3.86 -14.82 -5.15
C MET A 464 -3.70 -15.03 -6.66
N GLU A 465 -3.03 -14.13 -7.39
CA GLU A 465 -2.68 -14.38 -8.79
C GLU A 465 -1.80 -15.63 -8.93
N THR A 466 -0.78 -15.76 -8.09
CA THR A 466 0.13 -16.93 -8.09
C THR A 466 -0.63 -18.24 -7.81
N ILE A 467 -1.55 -18.24 -6.82
CA ILE A 467 -2.34 -19.42 -6.43
C ILE A 467 -3.22 -19.94 -7.58
N PHE A 468 -3.78 -19.04 -8.39
CA PHE A 468 -4.69 -19.39 -9.47
C PHE A 468 -3.99 -19.65 -10.82
N HIS A 469 -2.76 -19.13 -11.02
CA HIS A 469 -1.97 -19.39 -12.23
C HIS A 469 -1.03 -20.60 -12.12
N SER A 470 -0.71 -21.08 -10.91
CA SER A 470 0.10 -22.28 -10.74
C SER A 470 -0.70 -23.58 -10.98
N LYS A 471 -0.25 -24.41 -11.94
CA LYS A 471 -0.76 -25.79 -12.14
C LYS A 471 -0.36 -26.77 -11.03
N ALA A 472 0.38 -26.33 -10.01
CA ALA A 472 1.03 -27.16 -9.00
C ALA A 472 0.56 -26.86 -7.56
N ALA A 473 -0.65 -26.34 -7.38
CA ALA A 473 -1.18 -25.98 -6.06
C ALA A 473 -1.52 -27.19 -5.13
N PHE A 474 -1.03 -28.39 -5.44
CA PHE A 474 -1.00 -29.54 -4.54
C PHE A 474 0.40 -29.79 -3.94
N ASP A 475 1.44 -29.15 -4.47
CA ASP A 475 2.84 -29.40 -4.11
C ASP A 475 3.45 -28.25 -3.29
N VAL A 476 3.01 -27.01 -3.53
CA VAL A 476 3.56 -25.82 -2.83
C VAL A 476 3.23 -25.83 -1.33
N ASP A 477 2.06 -26.35 -0.91
CA ASP A 477 1.71 -26.48 0.51
C ASP A 477 2.38 -27.68 1.20
N ALA A 478 2.93 -28.63 0.44
CA ALA A 478 3.73 -29.76 0.93
C ALA A 478 5.19 -29.33 1.09
N VAL A 479 5.75 -28.70 0.06
CA VAL A 479 7.11 -28.14 0.07
C VAL A 479 7.24 -27.03 1.11
N ARG A 480 6.22 -26.17 1.28
CA ARG A 480 6.22 -25.13 2.33
C ARG A 480 6.19 -25.73 3.74
N ARG A 481 5.48 -26.85 3.94
CA ARG A 481 5.49 -27.58 5.22
C ARG A 481 6.86 -28.21 5.48
N GLU A 482 7.48 -28.80 4.47
CA GLU A 482 8.84 -29.34 4.58
C GLU A 482 9.91 -28.26 4.83
N THR A 483 9.80 -27.06 4.23
CA THR A 483 10.72 -25.95 4.53
C THR A 483 10.46 -25.30 5.89
N LEU A 484 9.22 -25.27 6.37
CA LEU A 484 8.91 -24.75 7.71
C LEU A 484 9.36 -25.72 8.82
N ASP A 485 9.36 -27.02 8.55
CA ASP A 485 9.92 -28.04 9.45
C ASP A 485 11.47 -28.08 9.40
N ALA A 486 12.09 -27.52 8.35
CA ALA A 486 13.55 -27.49 8.19
C ALA A 486 14.24 -26.26 8.83
N ASP A 487 13.51 -25.16 9.05
CA ASP A 487 14.04 -23.89 9.58
C ASP A 487 13.72 -23.62 11.06
N GLU A 488 13.20 -24.61 11.81
CA GLU A 488 13.03 -24.46 13.27
C GLU A 488 14.38 -24.57 14.02
N VAL A 489 15.14 -23.48 14.01
CA VAL A 489 16.09 -23.16 15.08
C VAL A 489 15.27 -22.92 16.36
N ASN A 490 15.29 -23.93 17.24
CA ASN A 490 14.79 -23.96 18.62
C ASN A 490 14.37 -22.60 19.22
N VAL A 491 13.08 -22.29 19.15
CA VAL A 491 12.40 -21.44 20.13
C VAL A 491 11.27 -22.28 20.71
N HIS A 492 11.38 -22.67 21.97
CA HIS A 492 10.38 -23.51 22.65
C HIS A 492 9.02 -22.81 22.77
N HIS A 493 8.14 -23.00 21.78
CA HIS A 493 6.71 -22.81 21.90
C HIS A 493 6.05 -24.15 22.25
N LYS A 494 5.74 -24.37 23.54
CA LYS A 494 4.85 -25.48 23.92
C LYS A 494 3.40 -25.07 23.75
N SER A 495 2.82 -25.39 22.60
CA SER A 495 1.37 -25.38 22.38
C SER A 495 0.78 -26.72 22.84
N PHE A 496 -0.15 -26.70 23.79
CA PHE A 496 -0.94 -27.90 24.13
C PHE A 496 -2.17 -27.98 23.21
N TYR A 497 -2.26 -29.07 22.45
CA TYR A 497 -3.35 -29.34 21.51
C TYR A 497 -4.40 -30.25 22.17
N CYS A 498 -5.64 -29.78 22.30
CA CYS A 498 -6.76 -30.62 22.76
C CYS A 498 -7.44 -31.29 21.55
N HIS A 499 -7.21 -32.60 21.39
CA HIS A 499 -7.71 -33.38 20.24
C HIS A 499 -9.24 -33.51 20.17
N LEU A 500 -10.01 -33.07 21.18
CA LEU A 500 -11.46 -33.19 21.18
C LEU A 500 -12.22 -31.92 20.76
N CYS A 501 -11.59 -30.73 20.74
CA CYS A 501 -12.30 -29.47 20.49
C CYS A 501 -11.68 -28.54 19.43
N GLY A 502 -10.48 -28.83 18.90
CA GLY A 502 -9.95 -28.12 17.72
C GLY A 502 -9.73 -26.61 17.88
N VAL A 503 -9.52 -26.11 19.10
CA VAL A 503 -9.19 -24.70 19.38
C VAL A 503 -7.83 -24.60 20.05
N SER A 504 -6.97 -23.70 19.56
CA SER A 504 -5.70 -23.33 20.20
C SER A 504 -5.88 -22.10 21.09
N PHE A 505 -5.44 -22.17 22.35
CA PHE A 505 -5.33 -21.01 23.23
C PHE A 505 -3.93 -20.40 23.14
N ASN A 506 -3.83 -19.08 23.00
CA ASN A 506 -2.59 -18.33 23.20
C ASN A 506 -2.77 -17.41 24.42
N ILE A 507 -1.99 -17.64 25.47
CA ILE A 507 -1.85 -16.70 26.60
C ILE A 507 -0.49 -16.04 26.44
N ILE A 508 -0.46 -14.70 26.34
CA ILE A 508 0.77 -13.91 26.22
C ILE A 508 1.22 -13.51 27.63
N PHE A 509 2.41 -13.95 28.05
CA PHE A 509 3.13 -13.30 29.15
C PHE A 509 4.12 -12.28 28.57
N ARG A 510 4.07 -11.04 29.06
CA ARG A 510 5.13 -10.04 28.86
C ARG A 510 6.11 -10.14 30.02
N LEU A 511 7.38 -10.40 29.74
CA LEU A 511 8.49 -10.12 30.65
C LEU A 511 9.49 -9.20 29.94
N LYS A 512 9.89 -8.14 30.66
CA LYS A 512 10.90 -7.16 30.27
C LYS A 512 12.27 -7.85 30.17
N SER A 513 13.00 -7.57 29.10
CA SER A 513 14.42 -7.95 28.94
C SER A 513 15.32 -6.89 29.58
N GLY A 514 16.27 -7.34 30.41
CA GLY A 514 17.49 -6.63 30.72
C GLY A 514 18.63 -7.63 30.72
N GLU A 515 19.68 -7.31 29.93
CA GLU A 515 21.11 -7.68 30.11
C GLU A 515 21.48 -9.17 30.16
N LEU A 516 22.64 -9.67 29.70
CA LEU A 516 23.89 -9.13 29.17
C LEU A 516 24.65 -10.32 28.52
N ASP A 517 25.64 -9.98 27.70
CA ASP A 517 26.83 -10.75 27.24
C ASP A 517 27.03 -12.21 27.67
N VAL A 518 27.49 -13.04 26.72
CA VAL A 518 28.52 -14.05 27.01
C VAL A 518 29.48 -14.24 25.81
N SER A 519 30.73 -13.86 26.02
CA SER A 519 31.93 -14.43 25.40
C SER A 519 32.17 -15.87 25.90
N GLY A 520 32.44 -16.83 25.00
CA GLY A 520 32.86 -18.18 25.38
C GLY A 520 34.34 -18.25 25.82
N PRO A 521 34.97 -19.45 25.85
CA PRO A 521 34.48 -20.75 26.34
C PRO A 521 35.48 -21.40 27.34
N HIS A 522 35.07 -22.45 28.05
CA HIS A 522 35.81 -23.72 28.28
C HIS A 522 35.50 -24.42 29.63
N ALA A 523 35.10 -25.70 29.46
CA ALA A 523 35.54 -26.92 30.16
C ALA A 523 35.32 -27.13 31.68
N GLY A 524 34.80 -28.33 31.99
CA GLY A 524 34.97 -29.03 33.27
C GLY A 524 33.67 -29.15 34.08
N GLN A 525 32.89 -30.22 33.90
CA GLN A 525 32.89 -31.46 34.70
C GLN A 525 32.14 -31.36 36.04
N CYS A 526 31.12 -32.22 36.16
CA CYS A 526 30.67 -33.04 37.32
C CYS A 526 30.71 -32.41 38.73
N ASP A 527 29.74 -32.55 39.61
CA ASP A 527 28.63 -33.48 39.78
C ASP A 527 27.79 -32.96 40.96
N ALA A 528 26.55 -33.45 41.07
CA ALA A 528 25.80 -33.83 42.29
C ALA A 528 26.09 -33.10 43.64
N THR A 529 25.15 -32.68 44.48
CA THR A 529 23.74 -33.04 44.71
C THR A 529 23.22 -32.20 45.90
N ASP A 530 21.91 -31.97 45.89
CA ASP A 530 20.99 -32.01 47.03
C ASP A 530 21.01 -31.01 48.22
N THR A 531 19.76 -30.60 48.50
CA THR A 531 19.08 -30.46 49.80
C THR A 531 18.98 -29.11 50.55
N VAL A 532 17.79 -28.52 50.43
CA VAL A 532 16.77 -28.14 51.45
C VAL A 532 17.18 -27.66 52.87
N TYR A 533 16.50 -26.56 53.26
CA TYR A 533 16.02 -26.09 54.59
C TYR A 533 16.79 -25.00 55.36
N SER A 534 16.03 -23.91 55.58
CA SER A 534 16.06 -22.84 56.60
C SER A 534 16.71 -23.13 57.95
N THR A 535 17.36 -22.11 58.55
CA THR A 535 17.12 -21.61 59.94
C THR A 535 17.86 -20.28 60.22
N ASP A 536 17.10 -19.28 60.64
CA ASP A 536 17.23 -18.35 61.79
C ASP A 536 18.57 -17.95 62.46
N ASN A 537 18.54 -16.67 62.88
CA ASN A 537 19.10 -16.05 64.12
C ASN A 537 20.61 -15.73 64.17
N ASP A 538 21.11 -14.65 64.79
CA ASP A 538 20.59 -13.46 65.50
C ASP A 538 21.82 -12.55 65.81
N ASP A 539 21.56 -11.40 66.44
CA ASP A 539 22.43 -10.66 67.39
C ASP A 539 23.34 -9.49 66.94
N ARG A 540 22.83 -8.26 67.22
CA ARG A 540 23.23 -7.31 68.30
C ARG A 540 24.74 -7.11 68.56
N ALA A 541 25.26 -5.95 68.95
CA ALA A 541 24.81 -4.58 69.23
C ALA A 541 26.07 -3.78 69.68
N GLN A 542 26.02 -2.44 69.62
CA GLN A 542 26.48 -1.46 70.63
C GLN A 542 27.17 -0.21 70.03
N ASP A 543 26.38 0.87 70.06
CA ASP A 543 26.70 2.31 70.25
C ASP A 543 27.65 2.55 71.46
N PRO A 544 27.99 3.80 71.88
CA PRO A 544 28.08 5.12 71.22
C PRO A 544 29.36 5.90 71.63
N ASP A 545 29.64 7.06 71.04
CA ASP A 545 29.79 8.33 71.80
C ASP A 545 30.17 9.55 70.93
N TYR A 546 29.32 10.56 71.07
CA TYR A 546 29.58 12.00 71.20
C TYR A 546 29.44 12.99 70.01
N GLN A 547 28.36 13.79 70.15
CA GLN A 547 27.89 15.05 69.51
C GLN A 547 28.71 16.27 70.01
N SER A 548 28.50 17.57 69.75
CA SER A 548 27.43 18.47 69.27
C SER A 548 28.14 19.76 68.76
N ASP A 549 27.59 20.68 67.93
CA ASP A 549 26.44 21.57 68.15
C ASP A 549 26.14 22.41 66.88
N LYS A 550 24.84 22.64 66.61
CA LYS A 550 24.08 23.89 66.25
C LYS A 550 24.68 24.95 65.31
N ASP A 551 23.95 25.75 64.52
CA ASP A 551 22.55 26.01 64.16
C ASP A 551 22.63 26.98 62.94
N CYS A 552 21.71 26.92 61.96
CA CYS A 552 21.05 28.07 61.31
C CYS A 552 20.31 27.69 60.01
N ALA A 553 19.36 28.56 59.67
CA ALA A 553 18.15 28.33 58.88
C ALA A 553 18.23 28.68 57.38
N ASP A 554 17.25 28.12 56.65
CA ASP A 554 16.45 28.64 55.53
C ASP A 554 17.04 29.18 54.21
N ASN A 555 16.50 28.57 53.14
CA ASN A 555 16.01 29.09 51.86
C ASN A 555 16.94 29.68 50.77
N GLU A 556 16.70 29.07 49.60
CA GLU A 556 16.72 29.56 48.21
C GLU A 556 18.02 29.60 47.37
N PRO A 557 17.87 29.37 46.04
CA PRO A 557 18.95 29.21 45.07
C PRO A 557 19.23 30.50 44.29
N PHE A 558 20.41 30.64 43.68
CA PHE A 558 20.62 31.29 42.38
C PHE A 558 22.08 31.15 41.90
N GLU A 559 22.19 31.01 40.58
CA GLU A 559 23.19 31.58 39.66
C GLU A 559 24.67 31.14 39.56
N TYR A 560 25.04 31.16 38.28
CA TYR A 560 26.35 31.17 37.62
C TYR A 560 27.08 32.50 37.95
N ASP A 561 28.37 32.48 38.25
CA ASP A 561 29.40 32.95 37.30
C ASP A 561 30.85 32.77 37.83
N SER A 562 31.77 32.96 36.88
CA SER A 562 33.22 33.17 36.88
C SER A 562 33.92 33.65 38.19
N ASP A 563 35.22 33.42 38.39
CA ASP A 563 36.28 34.29 37.84
C ASP A 563 37.70 33.72 38.03
N TYR A 564 38.58 34.06 37.08
CA TYR A 564 39.99 34.34 37.37
C TYR A 564 40.24 35.80 36.96
N GLU A 565 40.66 36.60 37.96
CA GLU A 565 40.85 38.05 37.96
C GLU A 565 42.03 38.53 37.08
N SER A 566 42.02 39.81 36.68
CA SER A 566 42.85 40.81 37.37
C SER A 566 42.53 42.27 37.00
N THR A 567 42.09 43.00 38.04
CA THR A 567 42.52 44.32 38.53
C THR A 567 42.20 45.63 37.79
N ASP A 568 41.49 46.44 38.57
CA ASP A 568 41.70 47.85 38.93
C ASP A 568 41.12 48.98 38.05
N GLY A 569 40.03 49.57 38.59
CA GLY A 569 40.22 50.88 39.23
C GLY A 569 39.34 52.04 38.76
N MET A 570 38.34 52.35 39.60
CA MET A 570 37.77 53.68 39.89
C MET A 570 36.90 54.41 38.85
N SER A 571 35.59 54.18 39.01
CA SER A 571 34.59 55.11 39.60
C SER A 571 34.18 56.43 38.91
N LEU A 572 32.84 56.56 38.91
CA LEU A 572 31.97 57.75 38.99
C LEU A 572 31.54 58.46 37.70
N GLY A 573 30.22 58.41 37.47
CA GLY A 573 29.45 59.63 37.23
C GLY A 573 28.55 59.61 35.99
N GLU A 574 27.32 59.14 36.21
CA GLU A 574 26.03 59.68 35.74
C GLU A 574 25.89 60.31 34.33
N ASP A 575 24.87 59.76 33.65
CA ASP A 575 23.85 60.44 32.88
C ASP A 575 24.16 61.03 31.50
N ALA A 576 23.60 60.30 30.52
CA ALA A 576 22.57 60.77 29.60
C ALA A 576 22.99 61.19 28.17
N HIS A 577 22.35 60.46 27.26
CA HIS A 577 21.85 60.88 25.94
C HIS A 577 22.81 61.04 24.75
N MET A 578 22.51 60.17 23.78
CA MET A 578 22.29 60.43 22.35
C MET A 578 23.48 60.70 21.42
N GLU A 579 23.42 59.90 20.35
CA GLU A 579 23.70 60.22 18.95
C GLU A 579 25.16 60.31 18.46
N ASP A 580 25.38 59.42 17.47
CA ASP A 580 26.04 59.66 16.19
C ASP A 580 27.57 59.71 16.08
N ARG A 581 28.00 58.77 15.21
CA ARG A 581 28.91 58.93 14.07
C ARG A 581 30.43 58.92 14.26
N GLU A 582 30.98 57.89 13.61
CA GLU A 582 32.01 57.92 12.56
C GLU A 582 33.42 58.44 12.88
N ASP A 583 34.36 57.53 12.57
CA ASP A 583 35.62 57.74 11.88
C ASP A 583 36.73 58.54 12.57
N SER A 584 37.84 57.86 12.86
CA SER A 584 38.93 57.69 11.88
C SER A 584 40.29 57.46 12.55
N SER A 585 40.99 56.42 12.06
CA SER A 585 42.46 56.34 11.86
C SER A 585 43.36 56.38 13.11
N THR A 586 44.46 55.63 13.24
CA THR A 586 45.50 55.29 12.27
C THR A 586 46.37 54.13 12.81
N ASP A 587 46.84 53.27 11.88
CA ASP A 587 48.20 52.73 11.67
C ASP A 587 49.02 52.13 12.85
N ALA A 588 49.84 51.08 12.71
CA ALA A 588 50.20 50.17 11.61
C ALA A 588 51.12 49.06 12.19
N ASN A 589 51.28 47.99 11.42
CA ASN A 589 52.34 46.97 11.41
C ASN A 589 52.32 45.82 12.44
N ASN A 590 51.96 44.63 11.94
CA ASN A 590 52.85 43.46 12.05
C ASN A 590 52.55 42.42 10.96
N GLU A 591 53.43 42.34 9.96
CA GLU A 591 53.53 41.24 9.00
C GLU A 591 54.35 40.09 9.62
N SER A 592 53.78 38.89 9.74
CA SER A 592 54.53 37.61 9.63
C SER A 592 53.66 36.34 9.58
N GLU A 593 52.36 36.40 9.88
CA GLU A 593 51.47 35.22 9.78
C GLU A 593 50.71 35.09 8.43
N GLY A 594 50.55 36.19 7.69
CA GLY A 594 49.85 36.20 6.40
C GLY A 594 50.59 35.50 5.24
N GLN A 595 51.90 35.26 5.37
CA GLN A 595 52.74 34.76 4.27
C GLN A 595 52.81 33.22 4.19
N MET A 596 52.52 32.50 5.27
CA MET A 596 52.36 31.04 5.24
C MET A 596 51.07 30.62 4.53
N TYR A 597 49.99 31.37 4.73
CA TYR A 597 48.71 31.15 4.04
C TYR A 597 48.81 31.48 2.54
N TYR A 598 49.59 32.51 2.19
CA TYR A 598 49.80 32.94 0.80
C TYR A 598 50.56 31.90 -0.06
N ASN A 599 51.42 31.08 0.55
CA ASN A 599 52.12 29.99 -0.15
C ASN A 599 51.30 28.71 -0.31
N TRP A 600 50.31 28.47 0.56
CA TRP A 600 49.36 27.35 0.42
C TRP A 600 48.41 27.57 -0.77
N VAL A 601 47.99 28.83 -0.99
CA VAL A 601 47.17 29.27 -2.13
C VAL A 601 47.89 29.12 -3.49
N LEU A 602 49.23 28.98 -3.51
CA LEU A 602 50.00 28.80 -4.74
C LEU A 602 50.20 27.32 -5.17
N GLN A 603 49.81 26.35 -4.35
CA GLN A 603 50.04 24.91 -4.62
C GLN A 603 48.83 24.16 -5.15
N THR A 604 47.79 24.86 -5.60
CA THR A 604 46.61 24.24 -6.19
C THR A 604 46.94 23.37 -7.40
N PHE A 605 48.07 23.56 -8.11
CA PHE A 605 48.64 22.59 -9.09
C PHE A 605 50.10 22.97 -9.44
N ASP A 606 51.11 22.23 -8.96
CA ASP A 606 52.40 22.10 -9.67
C ASP A 606 52.43 20.71 -10.35
N PRO A 607 52.35 20.61 -11.69
CA PRO A 607 52.31 19.32 -12.39
C PRO A 607 53.64 18.57 -12.45
N TRP A 608 54.72 19.03 -11.79
CA TRP A 608 56.10 18.54 -12.02
C TRP A 608 56.94 18.18 -10.79
N SER A 609 56.37 17.97 -9.60
CA SER A 609 57.15 17.50 -8.43
C SER A 609 57.29 15.97 -8.32
N ALA A 610 56.69 15.20 -9.24
CA ALA A 610 56.81 13.73 -9.31
C ALA A 610 58.18 13.24 -9.84
N THR A 611 59.28 13.89 -9.45
CA THR A 611 60.61 13.32 -9.58
C THR A 611 61.32 13.24 -8.23
N ARG A 612 61.43 12.00 -7.77
CA ARG A 612 62.45 11.41 -6.86
C ARG A 612 62.22 11.43 -5.34
N ARG A 613 62.12 10.17 -4.87
CA ARG A 613 62.90 9.56 -3.77
C ARG A 613 62.68 10.17 -2.38
N ASP A 614 61.68 9.67 -1.66
CA ASP A 614 61.92 9.33 -0.25
C ASP A 614 61.01 8.16 0.19
N PRO A 615 61.57 7.00 0.58
CA PRO A 615 60.79 5.87 1.09
C PRO A 615 60.27 6.05 2.54
N GLU A 616 60.61 7.14 3.22
CA GLU A 616 60.47 7.26 4.67
C GLU A 616 59.30 8.13 5.17
N LEU A 617 58.50 8.74 4.29
CA LEU A 617 57.28 9.47 4.66
C LEU A 617 56.03 8.57 4.71
N ARG A 618 56.18 7.35 5.23
CA ARG A 618 55.07 6.44 5.58
C ARG A 618 54.92 6.37 7.09
N VAL A 619 54.17 7.28 7.72
CA VAL A 619 53.69 7.06 9.09
C VAL A 619 52.32 7.74 9.30
N GLY A 620 51.31 6.91 9.55
CA GLY A 620 49.96 7.34 9.94
C GLY A 620 49.05 6.11 10.13
N TYR A 621 49.14 5.51 11.31
CA TYR A 621 48.42 4.31 11.75
C TYR A 621 46.88 4.49 11.66
N PHE A 622 46.22 3.75 10.77
CA PHE A 622 44.80 3.38 10.88
C PHE A 622 44.70 1.85 10.72
N ASP A 623 44.57 1.13 11.84
CA ASP A 623 44.41 -0.33 11.91
C ASP A 623 42.99 -0.81 11.52
N SER A 624 42.47 -0.31 10.40
CA SER A 624 41.27 -0.84 9.76
C SER A 624 41.52 -0.91 8.26
N PRO A 625 41.18 -2.02 7.55
CA PRO A 625 41.31 -2.06 6.10
C PRO A 625 40.42 -0.97 5.52
N MET A 626 41.03 0.14 5.08
CA MET A 626 40.30 1.25 4.49
C MET A 626 39.54 0.74 3.27
N SER A 627 38.21 0.81 3.32
CA SER A 627 37.31 0.30 2.27
C SER A 627 37.11 1.28 1.10
N GLY A 628 37.83 2.41 1.11
CA GLY A 628 37.78 3.47 0.08
C GLY A 628 38.75 3.27 -1.10
N TYR A 629 38.79 4.24 -2.02
CA TYR A 629 39.78 4.27 -3.10
C TYR A 629 41.15 4.70 -2.55
N SER A 630 42.22 4.08 -3.05
CA SER A 630 43.58 4.60 -2.82
C SER A 630 43.78 5.86 -3.68
N ALA A 631 44.24 6.95 -3.07
CA ALA A 631 44.52 8.20 -3.77
C ALA A 631 45.59 8.03 -4.87
N ASP A 632 46.59 7.18 -4.65
CA ASP A 632 47.61 6.82 -5.65
C ASP A 632 47.03 6.14 -6.91
N ALA A 633 45.80 5.62 -6.82
CA ALA A 633 45.16 4.91 -7.90
C ALA A 633 44.20 5.79 -8.72
N ILE A 634 43.97 7.05 -8.37
CA ILE A 634 43.03 7.95 -9.05
C ILE A 634 43.81 8.98 -9.87
N SER A 635 43.52 9.10 -11.16
CA SER A 635 44.13 10.14 -12.00
C SER A 635 43.59 11.54 -11.68
N PRO A 636 44.35 12.63 -11.93
CA PRO A 636 43.86 13.99 -11.79
C PRO A 636 42.57 14.26 -12.58
N GLU A 637 42.44 13.64 -13.76
CA GLU A 637 41.25 13.72 -14.61
C GLU A 637 40.03 13.03 -13.95
N GLU A 638 40.24 11.87 -13.32
CA GLU A 638 39.19 11.17 -12.55
C GLU A 638 38.81 11.89 -11.25
N ALA A 639 39.71 12.70 -10.67
CA ALA A 639 39.41 13.49 -9.47
C ALA A 639 38.79 14.87 -9.79
N ARG A 640 38.71 15.24 -11.07
CA ARG A 640 38.27 16.57 -11.49
C ARG A 640 36.86 16.87 -11.00
N GLY A 641 36.68 18.02 -10.34
CA GLY A 641 35.38 18.49 -9.87
C GLY A 641 34.83 17.76 -8.63
N CYS A 642 35.49 16.71 -8.11
CA CYS A 642 35.01 15.95 -6.96
C CYS A 642 35.06 16.68 -5.61
N ARG A 643 35.80 17.80 -5.56
CA ARG A 643 35.89 18.68 -4.39
C ARG A 643 34.99 19.92 -4.52
N THR A 644 34.17 19.98 -5.58
CA THR A 644 33.27 21.12 -5.80
C THR A 644 32.09 21.03 -4.84
N ALA A 645 31.78 22.16 -4.22
CA ALA A 645 30.56 22.36 -3.45
C ALA A 645 29.75 23.49 -4.05
N GLN A 646 28.44 23.35 -3.95
CA GLN A 646 27.45 24.36 -4.30
C GLN A 646 26.43 24.42 -3.17
N PHE A 647 25.72 25.53 -3.08
CA PHE A 647 24.85 25.82 -1.95
C PHE A 647 23.45 26.22 -2.42
N LEU A 648 22.44 25.78 -1.67
CA LEU A 648 21.04 26.15 -1.88
C LEU A 648 20.73 27.31 -0.94
N VAL A 649 20.49 28.48 -1.53
CA VAL A 649 20.28 29.73 -0.81
C VAL A 649 18.84 30.17 -0.96
N HIS A 650 18.20 30.54 0.15
CA HIS A 650 16.84 31.04 0.14
C HIS A 650 16.78 32.44 -0.50
N LYS A 651 15.80 32.72 -1.34
CA LYS A 651 15.69 34.03 -1.99
C LYS A 651 15.43 35.16 -1.00
N ALA A 652 14.78 34.89 0.14
CA ALA A 652 14.52 35.93 1.13
C ALA A 652 15.78 36.38 1.90
N SER A 653 16.86 35.60 1.93
CA SER A 653 18.13 36.06 2.50
C SER A 653 18.85 37.05 1.59
N THR A 654 18.49 37.10 0.30
CA THR A 654 19.07 38.03 -0.69
C THR A 654 18.37 39.40 -0.79
N ARG A 655 17.42 39.70 0.13
CA ARG A 655 16.38 40.76 0.24
C ARG A 655 16.13 41.79 -0.89
N ASP A 656 17.10 42.18 -1.71
CA ASP A 656 16.95 43.15 -2.83
C ASP A 656 17.72 42.79 -4.13
N GLN A 657 18.41 41.63 -4.23
CA GLN A 657 19.41 41.37 -5.29
C GLN A 657 19.20 40.15 -6.18
N TRP A 658 18.22 39.27 -5.92
CA TRP A 658 18.00 38.11 -6.77
C TRP A 658 17.51 38.52 -8.17
N GLN A 659 18.28 38.18 -9.20
CA GLN A 659 17.92 38.37 -10.61
C GLN A 659 18.29 37.11 -11.39
N ALA A 660 17.39 36.68 -12.28
CA ALA A 660 17.64 35.53 -13.14
C ALA A 660 18.79 35.83 -14.12
N ASP A 661 19.87 35.05 -14.06
CA ASP A 661 21.04 35.16 -14.94
C ASP A 661 20.93 34.22 -16.16
N GLN A 662 21.98 33.99 -16.95
CA GLN A 662 21.90 33.02 -18.07
C GLN A 662 22.07 31.56 -17.62
N LEU A 663 22.34 31.33 -16.33
CA LEU A 663 22.74 30.03 -15.78
C LEU A 663 21.68 29.43 -14.84
N HIS A 664 20.54 30.11 -14.66
CA HIS A 664 19.46 29.62 -13.82
C HIS A 664 18.75 28.41 -14.45
N GLU A 665 18.47 27.43 -13.61
CA GLU A 665 17.61 26.30 -13.98
C GLU A 665 16.13 26.72 -13.89
N PRO A 666 15.22 26.10 -14.68
CA PRO A 666 13.80 26.48 -14.70
C PRO A 666 13.08 26.42 -13.34
N TRP A 667 13.55 25.57 -12.42
CA TRP A 667 12.98 25.45 -11.07
C TRP A 667 13.45 26.58 -10.14
N GLU A 668 14.62 27.20 -10.40
CA GLU A 668 15.12 28.34 -9.63
C GLU A 668 14.25 29.58 -9.84
N VAL A 669 13.58 29.71 -11.00
CA VAL A 669 12.74 30.88 -11.29
C VAL A 669 11.46 30.86 -10.45
N ASN A 670 10.82 29.68 -10.36
CA ASN A 670 9.50 29.53 -9.75
C ASN A 670 9.53 29.13 -8.27
N GLY A 671 10.68 28.71 -7.73
CA GLY A 671 10.83 28.31 -6.33
C GLY A 671 11.36 29.41 -5.41
N ASP A 672 11.34 29.15 -4.10
CA ASP A 672 11.88 30.07 -3.08
C ASP A 672 13.39 29.94 -2.88
N TRP A 673 14.02 28.98 -3.54
CA TRP A 673 15.44 28.64 -3.41
C TRP A 673 16.17 28.83 -4.74
N SER A 674 17.45 29.20 -4.67
CA SER A 674 18.33 29.37 -5.82
C SER A 674 19.71 28.75 -5.58
N LEU A 675 20.41 28.39 -6.66
CA LEU A 675 21.77 27.88 -6.57
C LEU A 675 22.77 29.04 -6.42
N SER A 676 23.73 28.90 -5.53
CA SER A 676 24.91 29.79 -5.51
C SER A 676 25.89 29.44 -6.64
N GLY A 677 27.00 30.19 -6.72
CA GLY A 677 28.18 29.74 -7.47
C GLY A 677 28.82 28.49 -6.84
N ILE A 678 29.97 28.08 -7.36
CA ILE A 678 30.70 26.91 -6.83
C ILE A 678 31.95 27.34 -6.05
N CYS A 679 32.39 26.51 -5.11
CA CYS A 679 33.70 26.61 -4.48
C CYS A 679 34.43 25.26 -4.52
N ASP A 680 35.77 25.30 -4.56
CA ASP A 680 36.60 24.09 -4.52
C ASP A 680 37.09 23.90 -3.07
N GLY A 681 36.51 22.94 -2.36
CA GLY A 681 36.69 22.77 -0.93
C GLY A 681 35.78 23.67 -0.09
N THR A 682 35.25 23.13 1.00
CA THR A 682 34.45 23.87 1.99
C THR A 682 35.26 23.96 3.28
N PRO A 683 35.59 25.15 3.79
CA PRO A 683 36.16 25.26 5.13
C PRO A 683 35.15 24.71 6.16
N SER A 684 35.68 24.18 7.26
CA SER A 684 34.86 23.89 8.44
C SER A 684 34.22 25.19 8.96
N ARG A 685 33.04 25.08 9.58
CA ARG A 685 32.32 26.15 10.27
C ARG A 685 33.23 27.00 11.17
N ASP A 686 34.19 26.38 11.86
CA ASP A 686 35.06 27.05 12.84
C ASP A 686 36.31 27.70 12.19
N ILE A 687 36.49 27.54 10.87
CA ILE A 687 37.71 27.92 10.14
C ILE A 687 37.44 29.03 9.12
N GLY A 688 36.21 29.19 8.63
CA GLY A 688 35.84 30.31 7.75
C GLY A 688 34.57 30.07 6.93
N ILE A 689 34.17 31.08 6.15
CA ILE A 689 33.01 31.03 5.24
C ILE A 689 33.50 30.73 3.81
N PRO A 690 32.86 29.81 3.05
CA PRO A 690 33.24 29.55 1.66
C PRO A 690 32.90 30.71 0.72
N THR A 691 33.87 31.09 -0.11
CA THR A 691 33.71 32.03 -1.21
C THR A 691 33.37 31.30 -2.51
N VAL A 692 32.31 31.72 -3.21
CA VAL A 692 31.81 31.09 -4.44
C VAL A 692 32.11 31.88 -5.72
N ARG A 693 32.20 31.17 -6.85
CA ARG A 693 32.38 31.75 -8.20
C ARG A 693 31.51 31.02 -9.24
N PRO A 694 30.92 31.73 -10.22
CA PRO A 694 30.77 33.18 -10.27
C PRO A 694 29.87 33.68 -9.14
N VAL A 695 30.00 34.95 -8.76
CA VAL A 695 29.08 35.57 -7.80
C VAL A 695 27.69 35.59 -8.42
N ARG A 696 26.72 34.99 -7.73
CA ARG A 696 25.30 34.96 -8.15
C ARG A 696 24.47 35.64 -7.08
N ASN A 697 23.46 36.40 -7.50
CA ASN A 697 22.53 37.12 -6.59
C ASN A 697 23.24 38.07 -5.61
N GLY A 698 24.42 38.58 -5.98
CA GLY A 698 25.26 39.45 -5.15
C GLY A 698 25.89 38.76 -3.93
N ILE A 699 25.81 37.44 -3.83
CA ILE A 699 26.40 36.67 -2.73
C ILE A 699 27.74 36.09 -3.20
N GLU A 700 28.81 36.60 -2.62
CA GLU A 700 30.19 36.12 -2.81
C GLU A 700 30.58 35.09 -1.75
N ASP A 701 30.21 35.33 -0.49
CA ASP A 701 30.48 34.45 0.64
C ASP A 701 29.15 33.85 1.14
N VAL A 702 29.09 32.52 1.28
CA VAL A 702 27.85 31.80 1.61
C VAL A 702 27.93 31.18 2.99
N GLU A 703 27.13 31.65 3.92
CA GLU A 703 26.96 31.01 5.23
C GLU A 703 26.23 29.67 5.07
N THR A 704 26.82 28.59 5.57
CA THR A 704 26.40 27.22 5.26
C THR A 704 26.68 26.28 6.43
N ASP A 705 25.81 25.29 6.62
CA ASP A 705 26.04 24.22 7.59
C ASP A 705 25.42 22.90 7.13
N ASN A 706 26.14 21.81 7.38
CA ASN A 706 25.72 20.44 7.11
C ASN A 706 24.76 19.91 8.18
N VAL A 707 24.79 20.44 9.41
CA VAL A 707 23.96 19.99 10.53
C VAL A 707 23.27 21.19 11.14
N ASN A 708 22.00 21.04 11.53
CA ASN A 708 21.34 22.07 12.30
C ASN A 708 21.75 21.94 13.77
N PHE A 709 22.69 22.78 14.22
CA PHE A 709 23.16 22.80 15.61
C PHE A 709 22.23 23.53 16.59
N GLY A 710 21.01 23.90 16.17
CA GLY A 710 19.99 24.42 17.08
C GLY A 710 20.33 25.75 17.75
N VAL A 711 21.12 26.61 17.10
CA VAL A 711 21.39 27.95 17.62
C VAL A 711 20.08 28.75 17.63
N PRO A 712 19.62 29.33 18.76
CA PRO A 712 18.32 30.01 18.86
C PRO A 712 18.19 31.29 18.02
N GLU A 713 19.26 31.78 17.40
CA GLU A 713 19.34 33.12 16.82
C GLU A 713 19.41 33.16 15.29
N THR A 714 19.52 32.02 14.60
CA THR A 714 19.52 31.95 13.12
C THR A 714 18.20 31.40 12.59
N THR A 715 17.55 32.11 11.67
CA THR A 715 16.35 31.55 11.03
C THR A 715 16.76 30.43 10.07
N PRO A 716 16.00 29.32 9.96
CA PRO A 716 16.37 28.17 9.12
C PRO A 716 16.62 28.50 7.64
N ASP A 717 16.12 29.64 7.18
CA ASP A 717 16.23 30.11 5.80
C ASP A 717 17.50 30.96 5.55
N ASP A 718 18.21 31.37 6.61
CA ASP A 718 19.44 32.16 6.50
C ASP A 718 20.68 31.29 6.23
N ILE A 719 20.67 30.02 6.67
CA ILE A 719 21.80 29.09 6.50
C ILE A 719 21.61 28.25 5.23
N ALA A 720 22.49 28.41 4.26
CA ALA A 720 22.46 27.65 3.02
C ALA A 720 22.72 26.15 3.27
N MET A 721 22.12 25.29 2.43
CA MET A 721 22.41 23.85 2.45
C MET A 721 23.55 23.55 1.46
N PRO A 722 24.69 23.02 1.94
CA PRO A 722 25.79 22.60 1.07
C PRO A 722 25.52 21.25 0.41
N PHE A 723 25.96 21.08 -0.82
CA PHE A 723 25.96 19.79 -1.51
C PHE A 723 27.02 19.77 -2.61
N HIS A 724 27.42 18.57 -2.99
CA HIS A 724 28.15 18.39 -4.23
C HIS A 724 27.17 18.55 -5.42
N PRO A 725 27.52 19.30 -6.48
CA PRO A 725 26.69 19.41 -7.69
C PRO A 725 26.18 18.06 -8.26
N TRP A 726 26.99 16.99 -8.20
CA TRP A 726 26.58 15.66 -8.63
C TRP A 726 25.45 15.04 -7.80
N CYS A 727 25.47 15.22 -6.48
CA CYS A 727 24.41 14.74 -5.61
C CYS A 727 23.10 15.47 -5.92
N PHE A 728 23.17 16.78 -6.17
CA PHE A 728 22.00 17.58 -6.46
C PHE A 728 21.44 17.34 -7.87
N ASP A 729 22.28 17.08 -8.87
CA ASP A 729 21.83 16.69 -10.22
C ASP A 729 21.06 15.35 -10.20
N ILE A 730 21.58 14.36 -9.47
CA ILE A 730 20.91 13.07 -9.26
C ILE A 730 19.61 13.25 -8.46
N PHE A 731 19.60 14.13 -7.45
CA PHE A 731 18.38 14.52 -6.75
C PHE A 731 17.36 15.14 -7.69
N CYS A 732 17.72 16.14 -8.49
CA CYS A 732 16.82 16.76 -9.46
C CYS A 732 16.18 15.73 -10.38
N ARG A 733 16.98 14.74 -10.82
CA ARG A 733 16.50 13.65 -11.66
C ARG A 733 15.50 12.75 -10.94
N GLN A 734 15.85 12.21 -9.78
CA GLN A 734 14.95 11.33 -9.03
C GLN A 734 13.70 12.08 -8.57
N SER A 735 13.85 13.34 -8.19
CA SER A 735 12.77 14.23 -7.79
C SER A 735 11.79 14.45 -8.95
N LYS A 736 12.26 14.73 -10.17
CA LYS A 736 11.40 14.80 -11.38
C LYS A 736 10.68 13.48 -11.66
N VAL A 737 11.34 12.33 -11.50
CA VAL A 737 10.71 11.03 -11.71
C VAL A 737 9.61 10.76 -10.68
N GLN A 738 9.84 11.09 -9.41
CA GLN A 738 8.95 10.75 -8.31
C GLN A 738 7.85 11.80 -8.06
N PHE A 739 8.16 13.09 -8.21
CA PHE A 739 7.27 14.21 -7.91
C PHE A 739 6.83 15.00 -9.15
N GLN A 740 7.27 14.63 -10.37
CA GLN A 740 7.02 15.34 -11.64
C GLN A 740 7.64 16.76 -11.72
N HIS A 741 8.34 17.21 -10.68
CA HIS A 741 9.07 18.47 -10.62
C HIS A 741 10.26 18.33 -9.64
N VAL A 742 11.16 19.33 -9.58
CA VAL A 742 12.27 19.33 -8.61
C VAL A 742 11.77 19.90 -7.27
N ASN A 743 11.47 19.02 -6.31
CA ASN A 743 10.94 19.38 -4.98
C ASN A 743 12.04 19.85 -4.00
N VAL A 744 12.62 21.04 -4.26
CA VAL A 744 13.65 21.65 -3.38
C VAL A 744 13.07 22.08 -2.03
N SER A 745 11.81 22.55 -2.00
CA SER A 745 11.11 22.91 -0.76
C SER A 745 10.99 21.74 0.22
N GLY A 746 10.66 20.55 -0.30
CA GLY A 746 10.59 19.33 0.48
C GLY A 746 11.97 18.86 0.97
N LEU A 747 13.02 19.03 0.15
CA LEU A 747 14.41 18.77 0.55
C LEU A 747 14.81 19.66 1.74
N MET A 748 14.51 20.95 1.68
CA MET A 748 14.83 21.89 2.75
C MET A 748 13.98 21.65 4.01
N SER A 749 12.71 21.28 3.85
CA SER A 749 11.84 20.90 4.97
C SER A 749 12.34 19.63 5.67
N TRP A 750 12.81 18.64 4.91
CA TRP A 750 13.45 17.44 5.47
C TRP A 750 14.75 17.78 6.22
N ARG A 751 15.64 18.60 5.63
CA ARG A 751 16.88 19.06 6.28
C ARG A 751 16.58 19.78 7.60
N ASN A 752 15.59 20.66 7.61
CA ASN A 752 15.23 21.42 8.81
C ASN A 752 14.59 20.55 9.90
N ALA A 753 13.98 19.42 9.54
CA ALA A 753 13.25 18.54 10.47
C ALA A 753 14.04 17.33 10.98
N GLU A 754 14.90 16.72 10.16
CA GLU A 754 15.58 15.44 10.48
C GLU A 754 17.12 15.55 10.46
N PHE A 755 17.72 16.73 10.53
CA PHE A 755 19.18 16.87 10.33
C PHE A 755 19.89 17.60 11.48
N ASP A 756 19.52 17.21 12.71
CA ASP A 756 20.34 17.43 13.90
C ASP A 756 21.54 16.46 13.93
N TRP A 757 22.44 16.65 14.90
CA TRP A 757 23.70 15.89 14.99
C TRP A 757 23.49 14.38 15.12
N ASP A 758 22.49 13.94 15.89
CA ASP A 758 22.20 12.53 16.11
C ASP A 758 21.55 11.88 14.88
N ALA A 759 20.68 12.62 14.20
CA ALA A 759 20.05 12.18 12.96
C ALA A 759 21.06 12.09 11.80
N PHE A 760 22.05 13.01 11.75
CA PHE A 760 23.15 12.94 10.79
C PHE A 760 23.95 11.64 10.90
N GLY A 761 24.32 11.22 12.12
CA GLY A 761 25.08 10.00 12.38
C GLY A 761 24.30 8.69 12.14
N SER A 762 22.97 8.75 12.19
CA SER A 762 22.08 7.60 11.99
C SER A 762 21.57 7.44 10.55
N PHE A 763 21.89 8.35 9.64
CA PHE A 763 21.53 8.24 8.23
C PHE A 763 22.14 6.98 7.59
N PRO A 764 21.36 6.12 6.92
CA PRO A 764 21.88 4.89 6.32
C PRO A 764 22.74 5.23 5.11
N ARG A 765 24.03 4.91 5.17
CA ARG A 765 25.00 5.13 4.10
C ARG A 765 25.74 3.84 3.78
N ALA A 766 26.32 3.77 2.58
CA ALA A 766 27.30 2.73 2.25
C ALA A 766 28.42 2.70 3.31
N LYS A 767 28.90 1.50 3.64
CA LYS A 767 29.88 1.28 4.72
C LYS A 767 31.13 2.14 4.52
N GLU A 768 31.56 2.28 3.27
CA GLU A 768 32.71 3.06 2.84
C GLU A 768 32.52 4.56 3.06
N VAL A 769 31.31 5.08 2.80
CA VAL A 769 30.96 6.48 3.06
C VAL A 769 30.93 6.74 4.57
N LYS A 770 30.34 5.83 5.34
CA LYS A 770 30.28 5.93 6.81
C LYS A 770 31.67 5.88 7.46
N SER A 771 32.58 5.05 6.95
CA SER A 771 33.96 4.99 7.47
C SER A 771 34.80 6.22 7.16
N SER A 772 34.47 6.96 6.09
CA SER A 772 35.21 8.15 5.66
C SER A 772 34.61 9.48 6.15
N GLN A 773 33.49 9.46 6.87
CA GLN A 773 32.75 10.67 7.27
C GLN A 773 33.53 11.67 8.14
N GLN A 774 34.56 11.22 8.85
CA GLN A 774 35.41 12.05 9.74
C GLN A 774 36.63 12.66 9.04
N GLN A 775 36.90 12.31 7.78
CA GLN A 775 38.04 12.84 7.02
C GLN A 775 37.87 14.30 6.58
N TRP A 776 36.64 14.83 6.63
CA TRP A 776 36.35 16.23 6.31
C TRP A 776 37.12 17.22 7.19
N TRP A 777 37.61 16.80 8.35
CA TRP A 777 38.34 17.64 9.30
C TRP A 777 39.87 17.54 9.14
N SER A 778 40.36 16.53 8.42
CA SER A 778 41.78 16.28 8.17
C SER A 778 42.04 16.41 6.68
N HIS A 779 42.11 17.66 6.22
CA HIS A 779 42.38 17.99 4.83
C HIS A 779 43.86 17.77 4.50
N GLU A 780 44.29 16.52 4.40
CA GLU A 780 45.55 16.16 3.71
C GLU A 780 45.24 15.85 2.23
N PRO A 781 45.62 16.73 1.29
CA PRO A 781 45.50 16.43 -0.14
C PRO A 781 46.29 15.16 -0.48
N GLY A 782 45.64 14.18 -1.13
CA GLY A 782 46.19 12.85 -1.37
C GLY A 782 45.69 11.78 -0.38
N THR A 783 44.78 12.12 0.54
CA THR A 783 44.14 11.16 1.46
C THR A 783 42.64 11.05 1.23
N GLU A 784 42.11 11.47 0.07
CA GLU A 784 40.67 11.50 -0.14
C GLU A 784 40.10 10.13 -0.59
N TYR A 785 39.51 9.38 0.36
CA TYR A 785 39.18 7.95 0.19
C TYR A 785 37.94 7.63 -0.67
N LEU A 786 37.30 8.59 -1.35
CA LEU A 786 36.08 8.36 -2.16
C LEU A 786 35.97 9.25 -3.40
N VAL A 787 37.09 9.76 -3.92
CA VAL A 787 37.10 10.79 -4.96
C VAL A 787 37.18 10.17 -6.36
N ALA A 788 36.04 10.04 -7.03
CA ALA A 788 36.01 9.71 -8.46
C ALA A 788 34.83 10.43 -9.11
N ASN A 789 35.08 11.12 -10.22
CA ASN A 789 34.10 11.94 -10.90
C ASN A 789 32.98 11.03 -11.42
N PRO A 790 31.73 11.25 -10.99
CA PRO A 790 30.60 10.43 -11.43
C PRO A 790 30.37 10.44 -12.94
N LEU A 791 30.82 11.45 -13.69
CA LEU A 791 30.63 11.59 -15.13
C LEU A 791 31.82 11.09 -15.94
N TYR A 792 33.04 11.35 -15.47
CA TYR A 792 34.24 10.88 -16.14
C TYR A 792 34.61 9.48 -15.66
N VAL A 793 34.19 8.47 -16.41
CA VAL A 793 34.48 7.07 -16.12
C VAL A 793 35.38 6.50 -17.22
N PRO A 794 36.72 6.44 -17.02
CA PRO A 794 37.63 5.86 -17.99
C PRO A 794 37.23 4.43 -18.38
N GLY A 795 37.34 4.10 -19.66
CA GLY A 795 37.02 2.77 -20.19
C GLY A 795 35.52 2.47 -20.38
N LEU A 796 34.61 3.20 -19.71
CA LEU A 796 33.17 2.97 -19.84
C LEU A 796 32.65 3.12 -21.28
N PRO A 797 32.99 4.17 -22.05
CA PRO A 797 32.54 4.28 -23.45
C PRO A 797 32.96 3.10 -24.32
N GLY A 798 34.18 2.60 -24.14
CA GLY A 798 34.69 1.44 -24.87
C GLY A 798 33.92 0.16 -24.52
N ILE A 799 33.59 -0.04 -23.23
CA ILE A 799 32.77 -1.15 -22.76
C ILE A 799 31.36 -1.11 -23.36
N LEU A 800 30.72 0.06 -23.36
CA LEU A 800 29.37 0.24 -23.88
C LEU A 800 29.31 0.05 -25.41
N LEU A 801 30.23 0.66 -26.16
CA LEU A 801 30.28 0.54 -27.62
C LEU A 801 30.61 -0.88 -28.08
N ALA A 802 31.45 -1.63 -27.35
CA ALA A 802 31.76 -3.02 -27.66
C ALA A 802 30.54 -3.97 -27.55
N ALA A 803 29.44 -3.52 -26.94
CA ALA A 803 28.19 -4.27 -26.84
C ALA A 803 27.21 -4.00 -28.00
N VAL A 804 27.47 -3.02 -28.87
CA VAL A 804 26.63 -2.70 -30.03
C VAL A 804 27.03 -3.60 -31.21
N LYS A 805 26.04 -4.19 -31.91
CA LYS A 805 26.27 -5.03 -33.09
C LYS A 805 26.32 -4.19 -34.37
N ASP A 806 27.36 -4.36 -35.19
CA ASP A 806 27.50 -3.67 -36.49
C ASP A 806 26.46 -4.13 -37.53
N GLU A 807 25.97 -3.19 -38.34
CA GLU A 807 24.91 -3.38 -39.36
C GLU A 807 25.25 -4.41 -40.45
N GLU A 808 26.53 -4.68 -40.72
CA GLU A 808 26.94 -5.69 -41.73
C GLU A 808 26.64 -7.14 -41.29
N SER A 809 26.43 -7.38 -39.99
CA SER A 809 25.99 -8.69 -39.48
C SER A 809 24.47 -8.90 -39.55
N CYS A 810 23.70 -7.86 -39.92
CA CYS A 810 22.24 -7.86 -39.89
C CYS A 810 21.58 -8.52 -41.12
N ALA A 811 22.35 -8.90 -42.14
CA ALA A 811 21.82 -9.49 -43.37
C ALA A 811 21.46 -11.00 -43.29
N SER A 812 21.64 -11.66 -42.14
CA SER A 812 21.33 -13.10 -41.99
C SER A 812 20.37 -13.49 -40.87
N CYS A 813 19.77 -12.53 -40.16
CA CYS A 813 18.89 -12.83 -39.03
C CYS A 813 17.45 -12.41 -39.32
N ASP A 814 16.75 -13.29 -40.06
CA ASP A 814 15.31 -13.24 -40.24
C ASP A 814 14.62 -13.50 -38.87
N PRO A 815 13.70 -12.65 -38.38
CA PRO A 815 13.01 -12.87 -37.10
C PRO A 815 12.17 -14.16 -37.05
N TYR A 816 11.95 -14.83 -38.18
CA TYR A 816 11.38 -16.18 -38.24
C TYR A 816 12.35 -17.29 -37.79
N TYR A 817 13.67 -17.07 -37.87
CA TYR A 817 14.69 -18.09 -37.60
C TYR A 817 14.91 -18.38 -36.10
N GLU A 818 14.57 -17.44 -35.20
CA GLU A 818 14.62 -17.67 -33.74
C GLU A 818 13.45 -18.54 -33.25
N ILE A 819 12.30 -18.49 -33.93
CA ILE A 819 11.14 -19.33 -33.59
C ILE A 819 11.39 -20.79 -34.00
N GLU A 820 12.03 -21.04 -35.15
CA GLU A 820 12.36 -22.40 -35.59
C GLU A 820 13.40 -23.10 -34.70
N ARG A 821 14.36 -22.37 -34.12
CA ARG A 821 15.32 -22.96 -33.16
C ARG A 821 14.64 -23.43 -31.88
N SER A 822 13.61 -22.72 -31.41
CA SER A 822 12.83 -23.13 -30.24
C SER A 822 12.00 -24.40 -30.49
N GLN A 823 11.59 -24.65 -31.73
CA GLN A 823 10.84 -25.85 -32.11
C GLN A 823 11.77 -27.04 -32.42
N SER A 824 12.97 -26.81 -32.98
CA SER A 824 13.94 -27.89 -33.29
C SER A 824 14.53 -28.60 -32.06
N ALA A 825 14.43 -28.00 -30.87
CA ALA A 825 14.86 -28.62 -29.62
C ALA A 825 13.95 -29.77 -29.14
N THR A 826 12.79 -29.97 -29.77
CA THR A 826 11.82 -31.02 -29.40
C THR A 826 12.00 -32.35 -30.16
N ASN A 827 12.89 -32.42 -31.16
CA ASN A 827 13.10 -33.60 -32.00
C ASN A 827 14.51 -34.20 -31.87
N ARG A 828 14.93 -34.57 -30.65
CA ARG A 828 16.05 -35.50 -30.44
C ARG A 828 15.59 -36.72 -29.65
N SER A 829 15.98 -37.89 -30.16
CA SER A 829 15.78 -39.21 -29.54
C SER A 829 16.25 -39.24 -28.08
N PRO A 830 15.58 -40.00 -27.20
CA PRO A 830 15.79 -39.93 -25.76
C PRO A 830 17.19 -40.43 -25.40
N PRO A 831 17.98 -39.67 -24.60
CA PRO A 831 19.23 -40.19 -24.07
C PRO A 831 18.93 -41.25 -23.01
N SER A 832 19.79 -42.26 -22.96
CA SER A 832 19.78 -43.35 -22.00
C SER A 832 19.68 -42.86 -20.55
N ARG A 833 18.84 -43.55 -19.76
CA ARG A 833 18.75 -43.44 -18.30
C ARG A 833 20.15 -43.57 -17.65
N ASN A 834 20.80 -42.44 -17.36
CA ASN A 834 21.80 -42.24 -16.29
C ASN A 834 22.53 -40.88 -16.41
N SER A 835 21.80 -39.78 -16.21
CA SER A 835 22.37 -38.48 -15.81
C SER A 835 21.26 -37.65 -15.17
N GLN A 836 21.46 -37.13 -13.96
CA GLN A 836 20.52 -36.22 -13.28
C GLN A 836 20.05 -35.14 -14.25
N GLY A 837 18.75 -35.17 -14.60
CA GLY A 837 18.18 -34.32 -15.64
C GLY A 837 17.85 -32.93 -15.10
N ASP A 838 18.26 -31.91 -15.84
CA ASP A 838 17.94 -30.50 -15.62
C ASP A 838 16.41 -30.27 -15.60
N PHE A 839 15.79 -30.39 -14.42
CA PHE A 839 14.35 -30.30 -14.20
C PHE A 839 13.77 -28.97 -14.70
N LEU A 840 14.55 -27.90 -14.60
CA LEU A 840 14.16 -26.56 -14.99
C LEU A 840 13.98 -26.39 -16.50
N SER A 841 14.57 -27.28 -17.31
CA SER A 841 14.38 -27.30 -18.77
C SER A 841 12.99 -27.74 -19.20
N PHE A 842 12.23 -28.40 -18.32
CA PHE A 842 10.83 -28.81 -18.58
C PHE A 842 9.81 -27.70 -18.27
N LEU A 843 10.23 -26.57 -17.70
CA LEU A 843 9.34 -25.46 -17.38
C LEU A 843 8.91 -24.70 -18.65
N PRO A 844 7.62 -24.30 -18.75
CA PRO A 844 7.16 -23.36 -19.77
C PRO A 844 8.00 -22.07 -19.76
N ALA A 845 8.18 -21.46 -20.93
CA ALA A 845 9.02 -20.27 -21.07
C ALA A 845 8.51 -19.10 -20.20
N GLU A 846 7.19 -19.02 -20.00
CA GLU A 846 6.52 -18.01 -19.18
C GLU A 846 6.90 -18.16 -17.70
N ILE A 847 6.94 -19.39 -17.18
CA ILE A 847 7.36 -19.65 -15.79
C ILE A 847 8.85 -19.36 -15.63
N ARG A 848 9.68 -19.69 -16.62
CA ARG A 848 11.11 -19.34 -16.61
C ARG A 848 11.31 -17.82 -16.58
N LEU A 849 10.54 -17.06 -17.36
CA LEU A 849 10.57 -15.60 -17.36
C LEU A 849 10.05 -15.00 -16.04
N MET A 850 9.00 -15.57 -15.45
CA MET A 850 8.54 -15.15 -14.11
C MET A 850 9.60 -15.39 -13.03
N ILE A 851 10.28 -16.54 -13.06
CA ILE A 851 11.38 -16.81 -12.12
C ILE A 851 12.47 -15.74 -12.27
N ILE A 852 12.84 -15.38 -13.49
CA ILE A 852 13.83 -14.33 -13.76
C ILE A 852 13.41 -12.95 -13.24
N ASP A 853 12.11 -12.60 -13.32
CA ASP A 853 11.62 -11.30 -12.83
C ASP A 853 11.83 -11.13 -11.32
N TYR A 854 11.95 -12.20 -10.53
CA TYR A 854 12.22 -12.13 -9.09
C TYR A 854 13.70 -12.33 -8.71
N LEU A 855 14.55 -12.70 -9.66
CA LEU A 855 15.96 -13.01 -9.40
C LEU A 855 16.86 -11.85 -9.80
N GLY A 856 17.94 -11.64 -9.04
CA GLY A 856 19.01 -10.72 -9.43
C GLY A 856 19.92 -11.33 -10.50
N SER A 857 20.80 -10.52 -11.11
CA SER A 857 21.75 -10.96 -12.13
C SER A 857 22.70 -12.05 -11.64
N SER A 858 23.12 -11.99 -10.38
CA SER A 858 23.93 -13.03 -9.72
C SER A 858 23.19 -14.37 -9.67
N ASP A 859 21.92 -14.34 -9.30
CA ASP A 859 21.09 -15.54 -9.18
C ASP A 859 20.74 -16.10 -10.56
N ILE A 860 20.45 -15.25 -11.55
CA ILE A 860 20.21 -15.65 -12.93
C ILE A 860 21.46 -16.28 -13.55
N THR A 861 22.65 -15.75 -13.25
CA THR A 861 23.91 -16.32 -13.73
C THR A 861 24.16 -17.68 -13.09
N SER A 862 23.98 -17.80 -11.77
CA SER A 862 24.05 -19.07 -11.04
C SER A 862 23.06 -20.10 -11.58
N LEU A 863 21.83 -19.66 -11.90
CA LEU A 863 20.78 -20.47 -12.48
C LEU A 863 21.11 -20.89 -13.92
N SER A 864 21.75 -20.03 -14.71
CA SER A 864 22.18 -20.33 -16.08
C SER A 864 23.36 -21.32 -16.14
N ILE A 865 24.15 -21.40 -15.08
CA ILE A 865 25.21 -22.42 -14.90
C ILE A 865 24.59 -23.74 -14.44
N ALA A 866 23.64 -23.67 -13.51
CA ALA A 866 22.95 -24.84 -12.97
C ALA A 866 21.97 -25.49 -13.98
N SER A 867 21.43 -24.70 -14.92
CA SER A 867 20.41 -25.14 -15.86
C SER A 867 20.59 -24.56 -17.27
N LYS A 868 20.57 -25.44 -18.26
CA LYS A 868 20.57 -25.09 -19.70
C LYS A 868 19.27 -24.41 -20.14
N ALA A 869 18.22 -24.48 -19.31
CA ALA A 869 16.95 -23.81 -19.59
C ALA A 869 17.07 -22.27 -19.59
N PHE A 870 18.10 -21.75 -18.92
CA PHE A 870 18.34 -20.33 -18.68
C PHE A 870 19.61 -19.80 -19.36
N SER A 871 20.30 -20.62 -20.16
CA SER A 871 21.56 -20.24 -20.82
C SER A 871 21.39 -19.35 -22.06
N GLY A 872 20.15 -19.07 -22.49
CA GLY A 872 19.83 -18.33 -23.73
C GLY A 872 18.63 -17.40 -23.59
N LEU A 873 18.65 -16.51 -22.58
CA LEU A 873 17.54 -15.58 -22.35
C LEU A 873 17.44 -14.49 -23.42
N PRO A 874 16.22 -14.06 -23.78
CA PRO A 874 16.02 -12.98 -24.74
C PRO A 874 16.73 -11.69 -24.32
N ASN A 875 17.25 -10.95 -25.30
CA ASN A 875 17.94 -9.67 -25.05
C ASN A 875 17.05 -8.64 -24.33
N SER A 876 15.72 -8.70 -24.52
CA SER A 876 14.74 -7.86 -23.83
C SER A 876 14.66 -8.10 -22.32
N VAL A 877 14.97 -9.32 -21.86
CA VAL A 877 15.02 -9.67 -20.43
C VAL A 877 16.27 -9.06 -19.81
N TRP A 878 17.41 -9.20 -20.47
CA TRP A 878 18.65 -8.56 -20.06
C TRP A 878 18.51 -7.04 -20.02
N TYR A 879 17.85 -6.43 -21.01
CA TYR A 879 17.55 -5.00 -20.99
C TYR A 879 16.82 -4.56 -19.72
N LYS A 880 15.72 -5.25 -19.37
CA LYS A 880 14.96 -4.96 -18.15
C LYS A 880 15.81 -5.14 -16.89
N LEU A 881 16.63 -6.19 -16.85
CA LEU A 881 17.49 -6.50 -15.72
C LEU A 881 18.56 -5.42 -15.51
N VAL A 882 19.28 -5.03 -16.56
CA VAL A 882 20.28 -3.95 -16.49
C VAL A 882 19.62 -2.65 -16.05
N ARG A 883 18.42 -2.33 -16.56
CA ARG A 883 17.70 -1.12 -16.16
C ARG A 883 17.30 -1.12 -14.69
N ARG A 884 16.90 -2.28 -14.16
CA ARG A 884 16.49 -2.43 -12.76
C ARG A 884 17.68 -2.40 -11.82
N GLU A 885 18.78 -3.06 -12.19
CA GLU A 885 19.96 -3.21 -11.33
C GLU A 885 20.98 -2.09 -11.48
N MET A 886 20.97 -1.36 -12.59
CA MET A 886 21.88 -0.25 -12.86
C MET A 886 21.10 0.98 -13.33
N PRO A 887 20.10 1.48 -12.58
CA PRO A 887 19.36 2.70 -12.95
C PRO A 887 20.29 3.92 -13.03
N TRP A 888 21.46 3.86 -12.38
CA TRP A 888 22.53 4.85 -12.46
C TRP A 888 23.33 4.85 -13.79
N LEU A 889 23.08 3.91 -14.70
CA LEU A 889 23.68 3.90 -16.05
C LEU A 889 22.85 4.71 -17.05
N TRP A 890 22.36 5.88 -16.62
CA TRP A 890 21.32 6.57 -17.36
C TRP A 890 21.73 7.15 -18.71
N GLU A 891 23.00 7.51 -18.84
CA GLU A 891 23.54 8.09 -20.06
C GLU A 891 23.45 7.11 -21.23
N ALA A 892 23.39 5.80 -20.94
CA ALA A 892 23.26 4.73 -21.93
C ALA A 892 21.84 4.54 -22.47
N TRP A 893 20.81 5.08 -21.83
CA TRP A 893 19.42 4.89 -22.26
C TRP A 893 19.05 5.80 -23.43
N ASP A 894 18.14 5.31 -24.28
CA ASP A 894 17.56 6.07 -25.40
C ASP A 894 16.83 7.35 -24.92
N GLU A 895 16.90 8.41 -25.73
CA GLU A 895 16.36 9.74 -25.42
C GLU A 895 14.84 9.72 -25.22
N SER A 896 14.15 8.80 -25.91
CA SER A 896 12.69 8.62 -25.79
C SER A 896 12.26 8.06 -24.43
N GLU A 897 13.18 7.42 -23.69
CA GLU A 897 12.86 6.72 -22.45
C GLU A 897 13.30 7.50 -21.20
N CYS A 898 14.36 8.30 -21.27
CA CYS A 898 14.78 9.19 -20.18
C CYS A 898 15.72 10.32 -20.67
N MET A 899 15.15 11.49 -20.97
CA MET A 899 15.93 12.68 -21.33
C MET A 899 16.45 13.39 -20.07
N HIS A 900 17.76 13.33 -19.84
CA HIS A 900 18.46 14.09 -18.78
C HIS A 900 19.79 14.60 -19.29
N TYR A 901 20.03 15.90 -19.12
CA TYR A 901 21.28 16.56 -19.40
C TYR A 901 21.88 16.99 -18.05
N PRO A 902 23.11 16.56 -17.69
CA PRO A 902 23.71 16.99 -16.44
C PRO A 902 23.88 18.52 -16.45
N SER A 903 23.62 19.15 -15.31
CA SER A 903 23.77 20.60 -15.20
C SER A 903 25.22 21.04 -15.46
N LEU A 904 25.40 22.24 -16.01
CA LEU A 904 26.73 22.84 -16.26
C LEU A 904 27.62 22.80 -15.00
N TRP A 905 27.01 23.03 -13.83
CA TRP A 905 27.67 23.07 -12.52
C TRP A 905 28.39 21.77 -12.14
N THR A 906 28.04 20.66 -12.80
CA THR A 906 28.58 19.34 -12.48
C THR A 906 29.98 19.09 -13.06
N ASN A 907 30.40 19.85 -14.07
CA ASN A 907 31.66 19.63 -14.81
C ASN A 907 32.61 20.83 -14.80
N ILE A 908 32.26 21.90 -14.10
CA ILE A 908 33.05 23.12 -13.98
C ILE A 908 33.72 23.20 -12.61
N THR A 909 34.95 23.72 -12.56
CA THR A 909 35.68 23.98 -11.29
C THR A 909 35.84 25.48 -11.03
N THR A 910 36.04 25.84 -9.77
CA THR A 910 36.24 27.24 -9.36
C THR A 910 37.52 27.79 -10.00
N ALA A 911 38.57 26.96 -10.10
CA ALA A 911 39.81 27.30 -10.77
C ALA A 911 39.63 27.67 -12.26
N GLU A 912 38.77 26.95 -12.98
CA GLU A 912 38.46 27.22 -14.39
C GLU A 912 37.70 28.53 -14.57
N ILE A 913 36.71 28.79 -13.72
CA ILE A 913 35.96 30.05 -13.71
C ILE A 913 36.91 31.22 -13.43
N ASN A 914 37.79 31.09 -12.44
CA ASN A 914 38.78 32.12 -12.12
C ASN A 914 39.78 32.36 -13.27
N SER A 915 40.18 31.31 -13.98
CA SER A 915 41.01 31.43 -15.18
C SER A 915 40.28 32.20 -16.29
N LEU A 916 39.00 31.89 -16.53
CA LEU A 916 38.17 32.57 -17.51
C LEU A 916 37.93 34.04 -17.16
N ILE A 917 37.62 34.33 -15.89
CA ILE A 917 37.44 35.70 -15.40
C ILE A 917 38.73 36.50 -15.62
N ARG A 918 39.90 35.93 -15.28
CA ARG A 918 41.19 36.58 -15.55
C ARG A 918 41.40 36.86 -17.04
N ALA A 919 41.11 35.89 -17.92
CA ALA A 919 41.24 36.08 -19.36
C ALA A 919 40.29 37.18 -19.89
N ARG A 920 39.04 37.22 -19.42
CA ARG A 920 38.07 38.27 -19.74
C ARG A 920 38.56 39.64 -19.28
N SER A 921 39.06 39.76 -18.06
CA SER A 921 39.58 41.03 -17.52
C SER A 921 40.81 41.54 -18.29
N ILE A 922 41.73 40.66 -18.68
CA ILE A 922 42.90 41.03 -19.50
C ILE A 922 42.46 41.54 -20.87
N TYR A 923 41.52 40.84 -21.53
CA TYR A 923 41.02 41.22 -22.85
C TYR A 923 40.19 42.51 -22.83
N ALA A 924 39.32 42.68 -21.82
CA ALA A 924 38.55 43.91 -21.63
C ALA A 924 39.48 45.11 -21.41
N ARG A 925 40.54 44.96 -20.60
CA ARG A 925 41.54 46.01 -20.38
C ARG A 925 42.23 46.42 -21.69
N ALA A 926 42.64 45.46 -22.50
CA ALA A 926 43.24 45.73 -23.82
C ALA A 926 42.28 46.47 -24.77
N LEU A 927 40.97 46.15 -24.75
CA LEU A 927 39.97 46.85 -25.56
C LEU A 927 39.68 48.28 -25.07
N CYS A 928 39.73 48.51 -23.76
CA CYS A 928 39.60 49.85 -23.18
C CYS A 928 40.78 50.75 -23.57
N GLU A 929 42.00 50.19 -23.67
CA GLU A 929 43.18 50.91 -24.18
C GLU A 929 43.03 51.33 -25.65
N ASP A 930 42.29 50.54 -26.45
CA ASP A 930 41.95 50.81 -27.86
C ASP A 930 40.69 51.68 -28.05
N SER A 931 40.36 52.56 -27.08
CA SER A 931 39.27 53.56 -27.15
C SER A 931 37.83 53.02 -27.13
N HIS A 932 37.59 51.83 -26.58
CA HIS A 932 36.23 51.33 -26.30
C HIS A 932 35.75 51.77 -24.91
N THR A 933 34.44 51.97 -24.72
CA THR A 933 33.87 52.18 -23.38
C THR A 933 33.99 50.90 -22.55
N GLU A 934 34.16 51.05 -21.23
CA GLU A 934 34.35 49.92 -20.29
C GLU A 934 33.26 48.85 -20.45
N ASP A 935 31.99 49.24 -20.50
CA ASP A 935 30.87 48.34 -20.75
C ASP A 935 30.93 47.61 -22.10
N ALA A 936 31.39 48.29 -23.16
CA ALA A 936 31.49 47.69 -24.48
C ALA A 936 32.65 46.68 -24.53
N ALA A 937 33.76 46.98 -23.85
CA ALA A 937 34.92 46.10 -23.72
C ALA A 937 34.58 44.84 -22.91
N HIS A 938 33.87 44.98 -21.79
CA HIS A 938 33.40 43.85 -20.99
C HIS A 938 32.43 42.94 -21.77
N ARG A 939 31.43 43.51 -22.45
CA ARG A 939 30.52 42.73 -23.31
C ARG A 939 31.24 42.00 -24.45
N ALA A 940 32.23 42.65 -25.07
CA ALA A 940 33.03 42.02 -26.11
C ALA A 940 33.91 40.89 -25.56
N ALA A 941 34.47 41.05 -24.35
CA ALA A 941 35.23 40.01 -23.66
C ALA A 941 34.35 38.79 -23.30
N GLU A 942 33.12 39.02 -22.83
CA GLU A 942 32.15 37.96 -22.57
C GLU A 942 31.75 37.21 -23.84
N CYS A 943 31.51 37.92 -24.95
CA CYS A 943 31.22 37.30 -26.24
C CYS A 943 32.41 36.50 -26.79
N ARG A 944 33.65 36.96 -26.55
CA ARG A 944 34.86 36.30 -27.04
C ARG A 944 35.23 35.06 -26.22
N PHE A 945 35.02 35.12 -24.91
CA PHE A 945 35.32 34.04 -23.96
C PHE A 945 34.03 33.61 -23.25
N PRO A 946 33.07 32.99 -23.95
CA PRO A 946 31.83 32.51 -23.33
C PRO A 946 32.13 31.43 -22.29
N LEU A 947 31.25 31.31 -21.30
CA LEU A 947 31.31 30.22 -20.32
C LEU A 947 30.78 28.95 -21.02
N SER A 948 31.61 28.29 -21.83
CA SER A 948 31.26 27.03 -22.48
C SER A 948 32.13 25.90 -21.92
N VAL A 949 31.52 24.96 -21.21
CA VAL A 949 32.19 23.74 -20.79
C VAL A 949 31.72 22.60 -21.70
N ALA A 950 32.67 21.95 -22.36
CA ALA A 950 32.37 20.76 -23.15
C ALA A 950 32.01 19.62 -22.17
N MET A 951 30.76 19.17 -22.21
CA MET A 951 30.37 17.96 -21.52
C MET A 951 30.96 16.75 -22.27
N PRO A 952 31.44 15.70 -21.57
CA PRO A 952 31.86 14.47 -22.21
C PRO A 952 30.71 13.87 -23.02
N ASP A 953 31.03 13.35 -24.21
CA ASP A 953 30.06 12.69 -25.07
C ASP A 953 29.45 11.48 -24.35
N GLN A 954 28.13 11.52 -24.16
CA GLN A 954 27.38 10.42 -23.56
C GLN A 954 27.07 9.36 -24.62
N VAL A 955 27.50 8.12 -24.38
CA VAL A 955 27.22 6.99 -25.29
C VAL A 955 25.78 6.54 -25.13
N LYS A 956 24.96 6.74 -26.16
CA LYS A 956 23.57 6.26 -26.24
C LYS A 956 23.51 4.87 -26.87
N LEU A 957 22.92 3.90 -26.18
CA LEU A 957 22.82 2.52 -26.67
C LEU A 957 21.45 2.25 -27.29
N PRO A 958 21.38 1.81 -28.57
CA PRO A 958 20.11 1.43 -29.19
C PRO A 958 19.56 0.15 -28.55
N LYS A 959 18.30 0.19 -28.12
CA LYS A 959 17.65 -0.92 -27.40
C LYS A 959 17.71 -2.27 -28.12
N VAL A 960 17.53 -2.27 -29.44
CA VAL A 960 17.44 -3.51 -30.25
C VAL A 960 18.83 -4.03 -30.67
N ASN A 961 19.75 -3.13 -31.00
CA ASN A 961 21.07 -3.48 -31.57
C ASN A 961 22.17 -3.66 -30.51
N THR A 962 21.85 -3.52 -29.22
CA THR A 962 22.78 -3.68 -28.10
C THR A 962 22.62 -5.05 -27.45
N ASP A 963 23.72 -5.77 -27.21
CA ASP A 963 23.73 -6.98 -26.39
C ASP A 963 23.76 -6.61 -24.90
N TRP A 964 22.59 -6.55 -24.27
CA TRP A 964 22.44 -6.10 -22.88
C TRP A 964 23.03 -7.07 -21.86
N ARG A 965 23.16 -8.36 -22.21
CA ARG A 965 23.87 -9.32 -21.39
C ARG A 965 25.36 -8.99 -21.34
N ARG A 966 25.93 -8.63 -22.49
CA ARG A 966 27.34 -8.23 -22.58
C ARG A 966 27.61 -6.95 -21.80
N VAL A 967 26.71 -5.97 -21.83
CA VAL A 967 26.82 -4.74 -21.01
C VAL A 967 26.93 -5.09 -19.52
N LEU A 968 25.98 -5.88 -19.01
CA LEU A 968 25.96 -6.30 -17.61
C LEU A 968 27.24 -7.02 -17.20
N MET A 969 27.65 -8.02 -17.99
CA MET A 969 28.83 -8.83 -17.71
C MET A 969 30.12 -8.00 -17.75
N GLN A 970 30.28 -7.13 -18.74
CA GLN A 970 31.50 -6.33 -18.89
C GLN A 970 31.61 -5.28 -17.78
N ILE A 971 30.51 -4.66 -17.35
CA ILE A 971 30.50 -3.74 -16.21
C ILE A 971 30.84 -4.48 -14.91
N GLN A 972 30.30 -5.69 -14.69
CA GLN A 972 30.63 -6.49 -13.51
C GLN A 972 32.08 -6.96 -13.51
N LEU A 973 32.63 -7.34 -14.67
CA LEU A 973 34.03 -7.77 -14.80
C LEU A 973 35.03 -6.64 -14.53
N HIS A 974 34.73 -5.42 -14.98
CA HIS A 974 35.60 -4.25 -14.80
C HIS A 974 35.14 -3.35 -13.65
N TRP A 975 34.29 -3.86 -12.74
CA TRP A 975 33.65 -3.05 -11.71
C TRP A 975 34.65 -2.30 -10.84
N ASP A 976 35.78 -2.94 -10.50
CA ASP A 976 36.84 -2.36 -9.69
C ASP A 976 37.57 -1.19 -10.38
N GLU A 977 37.62 -1.20 -11.71
CA GLU A 977 38.24 -0.15 -12.53
C GLU A 977 37.29 1.02 -12.78
N LEU A 978 35.96 0.79 -12.74
CA LEU A 978 34.91 1.78 -13.00
C LEU A 978 34.58 2.64 -11.75
N LYS A 979 35.60 3.29 -11.17
CA LYS A 979 35.50 4.05 -9.90
C LYS A 979 34.45 5.16 -9.92
N GLY A 980 34.34 5.91 -11.02
CA GLY A 980 33.33 6.95 -11.17
C GLY A 980 31.90 6.39 -11.18
N LEU A 981 31.68 5.23 -11.82
CA LEU A 981 30.38 4.56 -11.86
C LEU A 981 29.99 3.97 -10.49
N ARG A 982 30.97 3.44 -9.74
CA ARG A 982 30.81 3.03 -8.34
C ARG A 982 30.40 4.20 -7.45
N ASN A 983 31.06 5.35 -7.61
CA ASN A 983 30.72 6.55 -6.85
C ASN A 983 29.28 7.00 -7.19
N ARG A 984 28.92 6.99 -8.46
CA ARG A 984 27.57 7.28 -8.95
C ARG A 984 26.50 6.37 -8.34
N GLN A 985 26.74 5.07 -8.22
CA GLN A 985 25.83 4.14 -7.55
C GLN A 985 25.62 4.50 -6.08
N ARG A 986 26.69 4.82 -5.34
CA ARG A 986 26.61 5.21 -3.92
C ARG A 986 25.75 6.45 -3.74
N ILE A 987 25.99 7.49 -4.55
CA ILE A 987 25.19 8.73 -4.52
C ILE A 987 23.72 8.43 -4.86
N TRP A 988 23.46 7.56 -5.84
CA TRP A 988 22.10 7.20 -6.23
C TRP A 988 21.29 6.60 -5.08
N VAL A 989 21.88 5.68 -4.32
CA VAL A 989 21.23 5.02 -3.17
C VAL A 989 20.95 6.01 -2.05
N ASP A 990 21.91 6.89 -1.74
CA ASP A 990 21.72 7.91 -0.71
C ASP A 990 20.59 8.90 -1.11
N VAL A 991 20.54 9.31 -2.38
CA VAL A 991 19.48 10.20 -2.90
C VAL A 991 18.11 9.51 -2.92
N GLU A 992 18.01 8.21 -3.21
CA GLU A 992 16.73 7.48 -3.15
C GLU A 992 16.15 7.52 -1.73
N GLU A 993 17.00 7.35 -0.71
CA GLU A 993 16.61 7.46 0.68
C GLU A 993 16.18 8.89 1.05
N VAL A 994 16.89 9.92 0.56
CA VAL A 994 16.49 11.33 0.75
C VAL A 994 15.11 11.58 0.13
N VAL A 995 14.90 11.18 -1.12
CA VAL A 995 13.61 11.33 -1.83
C VAL A 995 12.48 10.58 -1.10
N ARG A 996 12.76 9.40 -0.57
CA ARG A 996 11.81 8.63 0.25
C ARG A 996 11.44 9.37 1.54
N ARG A 997 12.39 10.05 2.19
CA ARG A 997 12.15 10.83 3.42
C ARG A 997 11.41 12.13 3.15
N ILE A 998 11.71 12.82 2.05
CA ILE A 998 11.00 14.04 1.61
C ILE A 998 9.49 13.79 1.49
N ARG A 999 9.06 12.61 1.03
CA ARG A 999 7.63 12.24 0.96
C ARG A 999 6.88 12.37 2.29
N LYS A 1000 7.57 12.32 3.44
CA LYS A 1000 6.94 12.55 4.75
C LYS A 1000 6.59 14.02 4.98
N PHE A 1001 7.33 14.93 4.35
CA PHE A 1001 7.23 16.39 4.51
C PHE A 1001 6.45 17.05 3.37
N ASP A 1002 6.17 16.30 2.30
CA ASP A 1002 5.36 16.73 1.15
C ASP A 1002 3.83 16.58 1.39
N THR A 1003 3.39 16.62 2.66
CA THR A 1003 1.99 16.44 3.09
C THR A 1003 1.18 17.73 3.12
#